data_AF-A0A3B8L417-F1
#
_entry.id   AF-A0A3B8L417-F1
#
_cell.length_a   1.000
_cell.length_b   1.000
_cell.length_c   1.000
_cell.angle_alpha   90.00
_cell.angle_beta   90.00
_cell.angle_gamma   90.00
#
_symmetry.space_group_name_H-M   'P 1'
#
loop_
_entity.id
_entity.type
_entity.pdbx_description
1 polymer ?
#
loop_
_entity_poly.entity_id
_entity_poly.type
_entity_poly.pdbx_seq_one_letter_code
_entity_poly.pdbx_strand_id
1 'polypeptide(L)'
;IDLGSGGMYSASSVLSAVQQDSMDVTNTSLAVSPDGNYTATNQLLDSLINGEATTGGVSVPRRPHMLSAGNGGANTQYGNQRGYFATTKQMKNTILVGNWNASANKLSTSSSMGPMYDGRIGPDVVAPGSGIQSTQNGGGYTGMGGTSMASPAVVGVHALMLEGWETTYSIPQGTTIDQDPPLPSTLRAVLIHTAVDIVDGDVRNSTHPEIDSDSDATNGTDGLGRATATPGPDFSTGWGLVDALAATTLITDSRMDQNSPVPDRILEAASVQADVQDYAFTVPQSFVDSGEPLKVTISWDDAAAAVQTPATSPRLVNDLDLELVGPDGTIYYPWQIGQNIVDMSGNPISDVAQTPGTPIQVQLPVSPTTTPATQDDYVPADVLSGTGDWVARTGRDHLNNVEQVHVDNGNLVNGTWTARVIGFNVATGSQDYSLVADVPLMTSFIVMDTMDTVDTGDSMWGGSGSDTLVGNDGDDLLSGGSGRDLLQGENGNDQLRGGSNSDTLEGGQGDDTLDGQGAGDTLLAGSGNDVAVWQHGHGADQLDGGDGYDQVHGRGGDGAESFTLQENAQDLVYNTTARLQITDGTSAINVGHTFSEVVMQPGDGDDTITLGDLPHVPSLLVRINGEGGNDVLTAAGTDPGVVRVLFDGGDGNDTITGTQLRDTIRGGDGDDELYGGDGNDSIQGGDGDDVIDGQDGDDLLLGENGFDTLEGNAGNDQLVGGEDRDLLQGGSGDDVLNGDAGRDTLNGKSGDDTLFGGEGTDRMYGGTGDDVLDGGRDDDSLYGNSGDDRLLGDHGNDSLKGGNGDDTMVGHDGDDQLFGERGDDQLGGGDGNDTLNGARGDDILLGGDGDDTLLAGSGADAVLGNLGDDYV
;
A
#
# COMPACT_ATOMS: atom_id res chain seq x y z
N ILE A 1 -1.04 -33.97 -5.19
CA ILE A 1 0.23 -34.34 -5.86
C ILE A 1 0.00 -35.65 -6.63
N ASP A 2 -0.23 -35.57 -7.94
CA ASP A 2 -0.40 -36.73 -8.82
C ASP A 2 0.86 -36.89 -9.70
N LEU A 3 1.57 -38.01 -9.53
CA LEU A 3 2.88 -38.29 -10.14
C LEU A 3 2.76 -38.81 -11.59
N GLY A 4 1.58 -38.72 -12.20
CA GLY A 4 1.29 -39.31 -13.51
C GLY A 4 1.65 -38.46 -14.74
N SER A 5 1.81 -37.13 -14.63
CA SER A 5 1.85 -36.23 -15.80
C SER A 5 3.06 -35.28 -15.90
N GLY A 6 4.09 -35.43 -15.07
CA GLY A 6 5.40 -34.80 -15.34
C GLY A 6 5.60 -33.36 -14.88
N GLY A 7 4.90 -32.89 -13.84
CA GLY A 7 5.26 -31.66 -13.12
C GLY A 7 4.95 -31.79 -11.63
N MET A 8 5.94 -31.58 -10.75
CA MET A 8 5.73 -31.53 -9.28
C MET A 8 5.04 -30.24 -8.83
N TYR A 9 5.11 -29.20 -9.66
CA TYR A 9 4.67 -27.83 -9.38
C TYR A 9 4.05 -27.21 -10.63
N SER A 10 3.00 -26.39 -10.45
CA SER A 10 2.58 -25.39 -11.42
C SER A 10 2.40 -24.05 -10.72
N ALA A 11 2.65 -22.93 -11.41
CA ALA A 11 2.40 -21.59 -10.89
C ALA A 11 0.96 -21.45 -10.38
N SER A 12 -0.01 -22.00 -11.10
CA SER A 12 -1.43 -22.05 -10.68
C SER A 12 -1.65 -22.79 -9.37
N SER A 13 -0.99 -23.93 -9.14
CA SER A 13 -1.15 -24.70 -7.91
C SER A 13 -0.55 -24.00 -6.69
N VAL A 14 0.57 -23.29 -6.87
CA VAL A 14 1.20 -22.51 -5.81
C VAL A 14 0.35 -21.29 -5.49
N LEU A 15 -0.10 -20.54 -6.50
CA LEU A 15 -1.01 -19.41 -6.31
C LEU A 15 -2.29 -19.83 -5.56
N SER A 16 -2.90 -20.95 -5.95
CA SER A 16 -4.07 -21.48 -5.24
C SER A 16 -3.76 -21.87 -3.80
N ALA A 17 -2.62 -22.49 -3.52
CA ALA A 17 -2.23 -22.86 -2.16
C ALA A 17 -1.93 -21.64 -1.27
N VAL A 18 -1.33 -20.58 -1.83
CA VAL A 18 -1.12 -19.32 -1.11
C VAL A 18 -2.46 -18.65 -0.81
N GLN A 19 -3.35 -18.53 -1.80
CA GLN A 19 -4.63 -17.82 -1.64
C GLN A 19 -5.68 -18.57 -0.82
N GLN A 20 -5.73 -19.91 -0.91
CA GLN A 20 -6.79 -20.72 -0.27
C GLN A 20 -6.33 -21.35 1.04
N ASP A 21 -5.06 -21.72 1.15
CA ASP A 21 -4.53 -22.48 2.29
C ASP A 21 -3.52 -21.68 3.13
N SER A 22 -3.30 -20.38 2.82
CA SER A 22 -2.35 -19.49 3.50
C SER A 22 -0.95 -20.12 3.61
N MET A 23 -0.44 -20.67 2.52
CA MET A 23 0.86 -21.34 2.50
C MET A 23 2.02 -20.33 2.50
N ASP A 24 2.84 -20.34 3.55
CA ASP A 24 4.02 -19.46 3.66
C ASP A 24 5.37 -20.13 3.40
N VAL A 25 5.41 -21.46 3.36
CA VAL A 25 6.64 -22.22 3.11
C VAL A 25 6.35 -23.56 2.46
N THR A 26 7.24 -23.98 1.56
CA THR A 26 7.10 -25.27 0.86
C THR A 26 8.26 -26.22 1.14
N ASN A 27 7.97 -27.51 1.32
CA ASN A 27 8.98 -28.57 1.46
C ASN A 27 8.77 -29.71 0.46
N THR A 28 9.84 -30.10 -0.25
CA THR A 28 9.88 -31.31 -1.08
C THR A 28 10.97 -32.28 -0.65
N SER A 29 10.54 -33.33 0.04
CA SER A 29 11.40 -34.42 0.54
C SER A 29 11.49 -35.62 -0.43
N LEU A 30 11.57 -35.37 -1.73
CA LEU A 30 11.62 -36.39 -2.80
C LEU A 30 12.98 -36.36 -3.55
N ALA A 31 13.40 -37.49 -4.11
CA ALA A 31 14.53 -37.57 -5.04
C ALA A 31 14.24 -38.54 -6.20
N VAL A 32 14.50 -38.09 -7.42
CA VAL A 32 14.58 -38.92 -8.65
C VAL A 32 16.03 -38.98 -9.15
N SER A 33 16.33 -39.87 -10.09
CA SER A 33 17.69 -40.18 -10.58
C SER A 33 18.54 -38.93 -10.94
N PRO A 34 19.86 -38.96 -10.69
CA PRO A 34 20.77 -37.85 -10.99
C PRO A 34 21.21 -37.83 -12.46
N ASP A 35 20.82 -36.78 -13.20
CA ASP A 35 21.23 -36.60 -14.60
C ASP A 35 21.78 -35.18 -14.91
N GLY A 36 21.87 -34.28 -13.90
CA GLY A 36 22.53 -32.97 -14.02
C GLY A 36 21.83 -31.89 -14.85
N ASN A 37 20.58 -32.12 -15.26
CA ASN A 37 19.81 -31.21 -16.10
C ASN A 37 19.22 -30.03 -15.30
N TYR A 38 19.22 -28.82 -15.89
CA TYR A 38 18.39 -27.71 -15.44
C TYR A 38 17.09 -27.73 -16.26
N THR A 39 16.11 -28.46 -15.74
CA THR A 39 14.79 -28.68 -16.37
C THR A 39 13.84 -27.49 -16.18
N ALA A 40 12.72 -27.50 -16.92
CA ALA A 40 11.62 -26.54 -16.74
C ALA A 40 11.07 -26.49 -15.31
N THR A 41 11.19 -27.57 -14.53
CA THR A 41 10.82 -27.57 -13.11
C THR A 41 11.78 -26.73 -12.27
N ASN A 42 13.08 -26.74 -12.57
CA ASN A 42 14.04 -25.87 -11.86
C ASN A 42 13.79 -24.40 -12.23
N GLN A 43 13.59 -24.12 -13.52
CA GLN A 43 13.26 -22.78 -14.00
C GLN A 43 12.01 -22.23 -13.32
N LEU A 44 10.93 -23.01 -13.28
CA LEU A 44 9.69 -22.60 -12.61
C LEU A 44 9.90 -22.30 -11.12
N LEU A 45 10.69 -23.12 -10.41
CA LEU A 45 10.93 -22.92 -8.98
C LEU A 45 11.82 -21.71 -8.70
N ASP A 46 12.85 -21.46 -9.52
CA ASP A 46 13.62 -20.21 -9.42
C ASP A 46 12.72 -18.99 -9.68
N SER A 47 11.85 -19.05 -10.70
CA SER A 47 10.87 -18.00 -11.02
C SER A 47 9.80 -17.79 -9.93
N LEU A 48 9.42 -18.84 -9.19
CA LEU A 48 8.46 -18.72 -8.09
C LEU A 48 9.05 -18.00 -6.89
N ILE A 49 10.36 -18.14 -6.67
CA ILE A 49 11.04 -17.58 -5.49
C ILE A 49 11.50 -16.14 -5.76
N ASN A 50 11.98 -15.85 -6.97
CA ASN A 50 12.38 -14.50 -7.36
C ASN A 50 11.21 -13.56 -7.76
N GLY A 51 9.99 -14.09 -7.87
CA GLY A 51 8.79 -13.31 -8.21
C GLY A 51 8.48 -13.15 -9.71
N GLU A 52 9.22 -13.80 -10.61
CA GLU A 52 8.98 -13.74 -12.06
C GLU A 52 7.80 -14.63 -12.53
N ALA A 53 7.35 -15.57 -11.69
CA ALA A 53 6.31 -16.51 -12.06
C ALA A 53 4.93 -15.85 -12.15
N THR A 54 4.27 -15.98 -13.30
CA THR A 54 2.88 -15.55 -13.50
C THR A 54 1.99 -16.71 -13.95
N THR A 55 0.70 -16.65 -13.63
CA THR A 55 -0.33 -17.60 -14.11
C THR A 55 -1.63 -16.86 -14.37
N GLY A 56 -2.16 -16.96 -15.60
CA GLY A 56 -3.37 -16.22 -15.97
C GLY A 56 -3.23 -14.70 -15.94
N GLY A 57 -1.99 -14.17 -16.04
CA GLY A 57 -1.70 -12.73 -15.93
C GLY A 57 -1.48 -12.23 -14.50
N VAL A 58 -1.61 -13.08 -13.49
CA VAL A 58 -1.43 -12.74 -12.07
C VAL A 58 -0.04 -13.21 -11.60
N SER A 59 0.67 -12.35 -10.86
CA SER A 59 1.95 -12.70 -10.22
C SER A 59 1.73 -13.71 -9.09
N VAL A 60 2.63 -14.67 -8.95
CA VAL A 60 2.61 -15.63 -7.85
C VAL A 60 3.43 -15.07 -6.68
N PRO A 61 2.86 -14.93 -5.48
CA PRO A 61 3.60 -14.42 -4.32
C PRO A 61 4.87 -15.23 -4.03
N ARG A 62 5.96 -14.52 -3.69
CA ARG A 62 7.25 -15.12 -3.35
C ARG A 62 7.12 -15.94 -2.07
N ARG A 63 7.66 -17.15 -2.08
CA ARG A 63 7.70 -18.05 -0.92
C ARG A 63 9.02 -18.80 -0.86
N PRO A 64 9.58 -19.08 0.33
CA PRO A 64 10.74 -19.97 0.49
C PRO A 64 10.39 -21.42 0.16
N HIS A 65 11.26 -22.07 -0.61
CA HIS A 65 11.11 -23.47 -1.02
C HIS A 65 12.32 -24.31 -0.61
N MET A 66 12.08 -25.37 0.16
CA MET A 66 13.10 -26.27 0.68
C MET A 66 13.04 -27.62 -0.02
N LEU A 67 14.21 -28.18 -0.31
CA LEU A 67 14.33 -29.49 -0.89
C LEU A 67 15.34 -30.35 -0.13
N SER A 68 15.03 -31.63 0.02
CA SER A 68 16.05 -32.61 0.43
C SER A 68 17.19 -32.65 -0.59
N ALA A 69 18.45 -32.78 -0.18
CA ALA A 69 19.58 -32.91 -1.11
C ALA A 69 19.54 -34.23 -1.91
N GLY A 70 18.92 -35.28 -1.36
CA GLY A 70 18.95 -36.64 -1.90
C GLY A 70 19.75 -37.59 -1.02
N ASN A 71 19.55 -38.89 -1.22
CA ASN A 71 20.21 -39.94 -0.44
C ASN A 71 21.27 -40.70 -1.27
N GLY A 72 21.96 -40.01 -2.17
CA GLY A 72 22.89 -40.61 -3.14
C GLY A 72 24.25 -41.02 -2.57
N GLY A 73 24.67 -40.42 -1.44
CA GLY A 73 26.01 -40.62 -0.87
C GLY A 73 27.17 -40.24 -1.81
N ALA A 74 28.40 -40.56 -1.40
CA ALA A 74 29.59 -40.50 -2.26
C ALA A 74 29.71 -41.81 -3.06
N ASN A 75 29.80 -41.74 -4.39
CA ASN A 75 29.90 -42.95 -5.23
C ASN A 75 31.37 -43.35 -5.47
N THR A 76 31.70 -44.61 -5.17
CA THR A 76 33.01 -45.23 -5.45
C THR A 76 33.15 -45.79 -6.88
N GLN A 77 32.08 -45.80 -7.68
CA GLN A 77 32.00 -46.49 -8.97
C GLN A 77 32.32 -45.59 -10.18
N TYR A 78 32.40 -44.27 -10.00
CA TYR A 78 32.87 -43.32 -11.02
C TYR A 78 33.96 -42.49 -10.39
N GLY A 79 35.22 -42.71 -10.78
CA GLY A 79 36.40 -42.02 -10.22
C GLY A 79 36.51 -40.53 -10.56
N ASN A 80 35.39 -39.81 -10.70
CA ASN A 80 35.35 -38.37 -10.99
C ASN A 80 34.35 -37.67 -10.04
N GLN A 81 34.80 -36.55 -9.47
CA GLN A 81 34.27 -35.75 -8.36
C GLN A 81 32.93 -35.02 -8.64
N ARG A 82 31.84 -35.73 -8.98
CA ARG A 82 30.54 -35.09 -9.24
C ARG A 82 29.52 -35.37 -8.15
N GLY A 83 28.89 -34.30 -7.66
CA GLY A 83 27.82 -34.35 -6.67
C GLY A 83 26.56 -35.04 -7.18
N TYR A 84 25.94 -35.87 -6.34
CA TYR A 84 24.75 -36.66 -6.67
C TYR A 84 23.47 -35.84 -6.40
N PHE A 85 23.25 -34.79 -7.19
CA PHE A 85 21.97 -34.06 -7.20
C PHE A 85 21.02 -34.56 -8.28
N ALA A 86 19.76 -34.75 -7.91
CA ALA A 86 18.68 -35.12 -8.83
C ALA A 86 18.46 -34.01 -9.88
N THR A 87 17.84 -34.35 -11.01
CA THR A 87 17.47 -33.39 -12.09
C THR A 87 16.59 -32.23 -11.63
N THR A 88 15.94 -32.35 -10.47
CA THR A 88 15.06 -31.34 -9.86
C THR A 88 15.72 -30.60 -8.70
N LYS A 89 17.06 -30.63 -8.60
CA LYS A 89 17.84 -30.08 -7.46
C LYS A 89 19.00 -29.24 -7.96
N GLN A 90 18.75 -28.51 -9.05
CA GLN A 90 19.73 -27.67 -9.74
C GLN A 90 19.29 -26.19 -9.74
N MET A 91 18.27 -25.85 -8.96
CA MET A 91 17.77 -24.49 -8.71
C MET A 91 18.78 -23.66 -7.93
N LYS A 92 18.66 -22.34 -8.03
CA LYS A 92 19.48 -21.35 -7.35
C LYS A 92 18.81 -20.81 -6.10
N ASN A 93 17.50 -20.58 -6.16
CA ASN A 93 16.80 -19.82 -5.13
C ASN A 93 16.21 -20.71 -4.03
N THR A 94 16.25 -22.04 -4.22
CA THR A 94 15.80 -23.01 -3.21
C THR A 94 16.86 -23.31 -2.18
N ILE A 95 16.44 -23.70 -0.97
CA ILE A 95 17.35 -24.20 0.06
C ILE A 95 17.43 -25.73 -0.01
N LEU A 96 18.61 -26.23 -0.35
CA LEU A 96 18.92 -27.64 -0.48
C LEU A 96 19.53 -28.18 0.82
N VAL A 97 18.90 -29.21 1.40
CA VAL A 97 19.20 -29.67 2.76
C VAL A 97 19.85 -31.05 2.79
N GLY A 98 21.10 -31.12 3.27
CA GLY A 98 21.84 -32.35 3.52
C GLY A 98 21.51 -33.00 4.88
N ASN A 99 21.97 -34.23 5.10
CA ASN A 99 21.64 -35.03 6.28
C ASN A 99 22.83 -35.15 7.23
N TRP A 100 22.72 -34.49 8.37
CA TRP A 100 23.63 -34.65 9.50
C TRP A 100 23.20 -35.79 10.42
N ASN A 101 24.16 -36.60 10.87
CA ASN A 101 23.93 -37.59 11.91
C ASN A 101 24.38 -37.02 13.27
N ALA A 102 23.44 -36.38 13.97
CA ALA A 102 23.68 -35.76 15.27
C ALA A 102 24.27 -36.75 16.30
N SER A 103 23.82 -38.00 16.32
CA SER A 103 24.32 -39.00 17.30
C SER A 103 25.77 -39.42 17.07
N ALA A 104 26.23 -39.33 15.83
CA ALA A 104 27.59 -39.68 15.43
C ALA A 104 28.47 -38.45 15.18
N ASN A 105 27.91 -37.25 15.37
CA ASN A 105 28.51 -35.95 15.06
C ASN A 105 29.26 -35.92 13.73
N LYS A 106 28.58 -36.36 12.67
CA LYS A 106 29.18 -36.48 11.33
C LYS A 106 28.15 -36.42 10.23
N LEU A 107 28.58 -36.12 9.01
CA LEU A 107 27.72 -36.19 7.83
C LEU A 107 27.22 -37.63 7.61
N SER A 108 25.94 -37.79 7.32
CA SER A 108 25.37 -39.11 7.02
C SER A 108 26.00 -39.69 5.76
N THR A 109 26.29 -40.99 5.78
CA THR A 109 26.87 -41.68 4.62
C THR A 109 25.98 -41.64 3.39
N SER A 110 24.67 -41.51 3.59
CA SER A 110 23.68 -41.40 2.53
C SER A 110 23.50 -39.98 2.01
N SER A 111 23.97 -38.92 2.68
CA SER A 111 23.72 -37.55 2.23
C SER A 111 24.34 -37.33 0.85
N SER A 112 23.55 -36.81 -0.10
CA SER A 112 24.12 -36.24 -1.32
C SER A 112 24.99 -35.03 -0.97
N MET A 113 26.08 -34.87 -1.71
CA MET A 113 27.08 -33.78 -1.62
C MET A 113 27.29 -33.20 -3.01
N GLY A 114 27.81 -31.98 -3.08
CA GLY A 114 28.18 -31.27 -4.29
C GLY A 114 29.58 -31.62 -4.84
N PRO A 115 30.11 -30.79 -5.76
CA PRO A 115 29.47 -29.60 -6.33
C PRO A 115 28.19 -29.92 -7.13
N MET A 116 27.35 -28.91 -7.35
CA MET A 116 26.34 -28.95 -8.40
C MET A 116 26.98 -29.09 -9.79
N TYR A 117 26.22 -29.44 -10.82
CA TYR A 117 26.78 -29.69 -12.16
C TYR A 117 27.44 -28.47 -12.81
N ASP A 118 27.05 -27.27 -12.38
CA ASP A 118 27.57 -25.96 -12.78
C ASP A 118 28.65 -25.41 -11.83
N GLY A 119 29.11 -26.22 -10.86
CA GLY A 119 30.19 -25.85 -9.94
C GLY A 119 29.74 -25.21 -8.62
N ARG A 120 28.45 -24.87 -8.48
CA ARG A 120 27.90 -24.29 -7.26
C ARG A 120 28.06 -25.17 -6.03
N ILE A 121 28.21 -24.53 -4.88
CA ILE A 121 28.15 -25.18 -3.57
C ILE A 121 26.74 -25.71 -3.34
N GLY A 122 26.66 -26.95 -2.90
CA GLY A 122 25.42 -27.64 -2.54
C GLY A 122 25.75 -28.87 -1.69
N PRO A 123 24.92 -29.28 -0.70
CA PRO A 123 23.71 -28.60 -0.22
C PRO A 123 24.01 -27.19 0.31
N ASP A 124 23.00 -26.35 0.51
CA ASP A 124 23.20 -25.03 1.13
C ASP A 124 23.52 -25.20 2.62
N VAL A 125 22.82 -26.11 3.29
CA VAL A 125 23.01 -26.42 4.71
C VAL A 125 22.78 -27.91 4.98
N VAL A 126 23.25 -28.38 6.14
CA VAL A 126 22.88 -29.70 6.68
C VAL A 126 21.98 -29.55 7.91
N ALA A 127 21.12 -30.54 8.14
CA ALA A 127 20.30 -30.62 9.36
C ALA A 127 20.19 -32.07 9.86
N PRO A 128 19.88 -32.29 11.16
CA PRO A 128 19.71 -33.63 11.71
C PRO A 128 18.65 -34.43 10.95
N GLY A 129 19.07 -35.50 10.28
CA GLY A 129 18.19 -36.35 9.48
C GLY A 129 18.35 -37.83 9.75
N SER A 130 19.14 -38.24 10.75
CA SER A 130 19.43 -39.65 11.03
C SER A 130 18.78 -40.11 12.35
N GLY A 131 17.90 -41.12 12.28
CA GLY A 131 17.26 -41.68 13.47
C GLY A 131 16.15 -40.80 14.06
N ILE A 132 15.57 -39.92 13.25
CA ILE A 132 14.53 -38.98 13.65
C ILE A 132 13.23 -39.75 13.95
N GLN A 133 12.69 -39.57 15.15
CA GLN A 133 11.39 -40.09 15.52
C GLN A 133 10.30 -39.16 14.97
N SER A 134 9.48 -39.65 14.04
CA SER A 134 8.37 -38.88 13.47
C SER A 134 7.09 -39.72 13.40
N THR A 135 5.97 -39.06 13.11
CA THR A 135 4.64 -39.66 13.15
C THR A 135 4.52 -40.81 12.15
N GLN A 136 3.87 -41.89 12.58
CA GLN A 136 3.60 -43.04 11.74
C GLN A 136 2.13 -43.08 11.32
N ASN A 137 1.88 -43.42 10.05
CA ASN A 137 0.53 -43.67 9.56
C ASN A 137 -0.10 -44.85 10.33
N GLY A 138 -1.20 -44.60 11.04
CA GLY A 138 -1.82 -45.55 11.97
C GLY A 138 -1.61 -45.25 13.47
N GLY A 139 -0.89 -44.16 13.80
CA GLY A 139 -0.69 -43.66 15.17
C GLY A 139 0.64 -44.08 15.80
N GLY A 140 1.22 -43.20 16.63
CA GLY A 140 2.52 -43.40 17.27
C GLY A 140 3.70 -42.77 16.51
N TYR A 141 4.93 -43.08 16.94
CA TYR A 141 6.18 -42.57 16.38
C TYR A 141 7.10 -43.70 15.93
N THR A 142 7.81 -43.49 14.83
CA THR A 142 8.84 -44.43 14.33
C THR A 142 10.10 -43.68 13.92
N GLY A 143 11.24 -44.35 14.02
CA GLY A 143 12.53 -43.82 13.59
C GLY A 143 12.68 -43.92 12.07
N MET A 144 12.98 -42.80 11.42
CA MET A 144 13.34 -42.72 10.00
C MET A 144 14.65 -41.96 9.83
N GLY A 145 15.25 -42.01 8.65
CA GLY A 145 16.39 -41.16 8.36
C GLY A 145 16.69 -40.98 6.88
N GLY A 146 17.44 -39.93 6.57
CA GLY A 146 17.73 -39.45 5.23
C GLY A 146 17.58 -37.93 5.13
N THR A 147 17.95 -37.37 3.98
CA THR A 147 17.72 -35.95 3.67
C THR A 147 16.23 -35.60 3.63
N SER A 148 15.36 -36.58 3.41
CA SER A 148 13.90 -36.45 3.54
C SER A 148 13.42 -36.20 4.98
N MET A 149 14.27 -36.44 5.99
CA MET A 149 13.99 -36.12 7.40
C MET A 149 14.70 -34.84 7.83
N ALA A 150 15.78 -34.46 7.15
CA ALA A 150 16.49 -33.21 7.39
C ALA A 150 15.76 -31.99 6.80
N SER A 151 15.22 -32.07 5.58
CA SER A 151 14.56 -30.92 4.94
C SER A 151 13.33 -30.39 5.70
N PRO A 152 12.45 -31.23 6.29
CA PRO A 152 11.37 -30.74 7.13
C PRO A 152 11.85 -30.05 8.41
N ALA A 153 13.04 -30.39 8.94
CA ALA A 153 13.59 -29.72 10.11
C ALA A 153 13.96 -28.27 9.78
N VAL A 154 14.58 -28.02 8.62
CA VAL A 154 14.90 -26.66 8.13
C VAL A 154 13.64 -25.85 7.83
N VAL A 155 12.57 -26.52 7.37
CA VAL A 155 11.26 -25.90 7.19
C VAL A 155 10.65 -25.45 8.51
N GLY A 156 10.80 -26.24 9.56
CA GLY A 156 10.43 -25.81 10.91
C GLY A 156 11.21 -24.57 11.36
N VAL A 157 12.50 -24.46 11.03
CA VAL A 157 13.30 -23.26 11.33
C VAL A 157 12.79 -22.05 10.56
N HIS A 158 12.46 -22.18 9.28
CA HIS A 158 11.87 -21.08 8.50
C HIS A 158 10.51 -20.65 9.03
N ALA A 159 9.67 -21.60 9.43
CA ALA A 159 8.39 -21.26 10.06
C ALA A 159 8.58 -20.48 11.37
N LEU A 160 9.58 -20.85 12.19
CA LEU A 160 9.92 -20.08 13.39
C LEU A 160 10.52 -18.71 13.09
N MET A 161 11.30 -18.60 12.02
CA MET A 161 11.84 -17.31 11.54
C MET A 161 10.73 -16.39 11.04
N LEU A 162 9.76 -16.94 10.28
CA LEU A 162 8.56 -16.23 9.83
C LEU A 162 7.67 -15.82 11.01
N GLU A 163 7.42 -16.71 11.96
CA GLU A 163 6.68 -16.39 13.19
C GLU A 163 7.42 -15.32 14.00
N GLY A 164 8.75 -15.41 14.11
CA GLY A 164 9.59 -14.41 14.75
C GLY A 164 9.49 -13.05 14.05
N TRP A 165 9.45 -13.04 12.72
CA TRP A 165 9.20 -11.85 11.92
C TRP A 165 7.81 -11.28 12.23
N GLU A 166 6.73 -12.04 12.09
CA GLU A 166 5.36 -11.56 12.34
C GLU A 166 5.13 -11.08 13.79
N THR A 167 5.63 -11.82 14.79
CA THR A 167 5.38 -11.55 16.21
C THR A 167 6.21 -10.41 16.79
N THR A 168 7.40 -10.14 16.22
CA THR A 168 8.22 -8.97 16.57
C THR A 168 7.61 -7.68 16.00
N TYR A 169 6.76 -7.81 14.96
CA TYR A 169 6.12 -6.73 14.21
C TYR A 169 4.67 -6.41 14.63
N SER A 170 4.13 -7.08 15.66
CA SER A 170 2.76 -6.85 16.11
C SER A 170 2.64 -5.58 16.99
N ILE A 171 2.49 -4.43 16.35
CA ILE A 171 1.97 -3.16 16.91
C ILE A 171 0.46 -3.07 16.52
N PRO A 172 -0.43 -2.40 17.27
CA PRO A 172 -1.89 -2.58 17.17
C PRO A 172 -2.47 -2.47 15.76
N GLN A 173 -3.53 -3.24 15.50
CA GLN A 173 -4.30 -3.20 14.24
C GLN A 173 -4.59 -1.75 13.84
N GLY A 174 -4.23 -1.40 12.60
CA GLY A 174 -4.42 -0.06 12.03
C GLY A 174 -3.14 0.72 11.69
N THR A 175 -1.94 0.11 11.79
CA THR A 175 -0.70 0.72 11.28
C THR A 175 -0.26 -0.01 10.01
N THR A 176 -0.06 0.70 8.90
CA THR A 176 0.54 0.19 7.65
C THR A 176 2.06 0.08 7.78
N ILE A 177 2.53 -0.55 8.86
CA ILE A 177 3.89 -1.09 8.91
C ILE A 177 3.90 -2.28 7.95
N ASP A 178 4.75 -2.15 6.92
CA ASP A 178 5.05 -3.12 5.87
C ASP A 178 4.73 -4.57 6.29
N GLN A 179 3.56 -5.05 5.84
CA GLN A 179 3.08 -6.41 6.05
C GLN A 179 3.74 -7.38 5.05
N ASP A 180 4.74 -6.95 4.29
CA ASP A 180 5.39 -7.82 3.34
C ASP A 180 6.21 -8.90 4.09
N PRO A 181 5.99 -10.18 3.77
CA PRO A 181 6.78 -11.26 4.32
C PRO A 181 8.25 -11.07 3.92
N PRO A 182 9.22 -11.48 4.77
CA PRO A 182 10.64 -11.32 4.44
C PRO A 182 10.96 -11.98 3.11
N LEU A 183 11.86 -11.39 2.34
CA LEU A 183 12.27 -11.98 1.07
C LEU A 183 12.79 -13.42 1.30
N PRO A 184 12.53 -14.36 0.38
CA PRO A 184 13.12 -15.69 0.48
C PRO A 184 14.66 -15.65 0.59
N SER A 185 15.30 -14.69 -0.07
CA SER A 185 16.73 -14.40 0.06
C SER A 185 17.14 -14.02 1.49
N THR A 186 16.30 -13.32 2.24
CA THR A 186 16.53 -12.90 3.64
C THR A 186 16.54 -14.10 4.56
N LEU A 187 15.51 -14.94 4.50
CA LEU A 187 15.45 -16.16 5.30
C LEU A 187 16.62 -17.11 4.98
N ARG A 188 17.02 -17.19 3.71
CA ARG A 188 18.22 -17.94 3.30
C ARG A 188 19.50 -17.32 3.85
N ALA A 189 19.65 -15.99 3.79
CA ALA A 189 20.82 -15.27 4.30
C ALA A 189 20.99 -15.51 5.80
N VAL A 190 19.92 -15.34 6.59
CA VAL A 190 19.91 -15.59 8.04
C VAL A 190 20.27 -17.04 8.36
N LEU A 191 19.67 -18.00 7.65
CA LEU A 191 19.96 -19.42 7.86
C LEU A 191 21.44 -19.75 7.64
N ILE A 192 22.03 -19.21 6.56
CA ILE A 192 23.44 -19.42 6.20
C ILE A 192 24.37 -18.66 7.14
N HIS A 193 24.05 -17.41 7.48
CA HIS A 193 24.83 -16.56 8.35
C HIS A 193 25.04 -17.18 9.74
N THR A 194 23.96 -17.77 10.26
CA THR A 194 23.92 -18.41 11.58
C THR A 194 24.31 -19.89 11.59
N ALA A 195 24.58 -20.48 10.42
CA ALA A 195 24.98 -21.86 10.34
C ALA A 195 26.31 -22.09 11.08
N VAL A 196 26.35 -23.17 11.85
CA VAL A 196 27.54 -23.59 12.57
C VAL A 196 28.41 -24.35 11.58
N ASP A 197 29.59 -23.82 11.33
CA ASP A 197 30.62 -24.55 10.62
C ASP A 197 31.03 -25.78 11.44
N ILE A 198 31.01 -26.95 10.80
CA ILE A 198 31.40 -28.21 11.43
C ILE A 198 32.57 -28.80 10.66
N VAL A 199 33.76 -28.53 11.19
CA VAL A 199 35.00 -29.21 10.84
C VAL A 199 34.85 -30.71 11.02
N ASP A 200 35.01 -31.46 9.92
CA ASP A 200 34.90 -32.91 9.92
C ASP A 200 36.16 -33.56 10.50
N GLY A 201 36.00 -34.21 11.65
CA GLY A 201 37.07 -34.99 12.28
C GLY A 201 37.28 -36.40 11.74
N ASP A 202 36.56 -36.87 10.70
CA ASP A 202 36.82 -38.08 9.87
C ASP A 202 35.52 -38.59 9.19
N VAL A 203 35.27 -38.24 7.93
CA VAL A 203 34.32 -38.97 7.07
C VAL A 203 34.81 -39.16 5.63
N ARG A 204 35.62 -40.22 5.44
CA ARG A 204 35.78 -41.10 4.24
C ARG A 204 37.00 -40.87 3.33
N ASN A 205 38.10 -41.52 3.71
CA ASN A 205 39.09 -42.21 2.85
C ASN A 205 39.35 -41.65 1.42
N SER A 206 40.34 -40.76 1.32
CA SER A 206 41.35 -40.61 0.25
C SER A 206 40.94 -40.32 -1.20
N THR A 207 39.73 -39.86 -1.51
CA THR A 207 39.35 -39.63 -2.94
C THR A 207 38.59 -38.36 -3.29
N HIS A 208 38.25 -37.47 -2.35
CA HIS A 208 37.65 -36.17 -2.65
C HIS A 208 38.54 -35.03 -2.10
N PRO A 209 38.88 -34.00 -2.90
CA PRO A 209 39.59 -32.83 -2.41
C PRO A 209 38.66 -32.01 -1.52
N GLU A 210 39.14 -31.66 -0.33
CA GLU A 210 38.51 -30.68 0.55
C GLU A 210 38.85 -29.25 0.09
N ILE A 211 37.99 -28.29 0.43
CA ILE A 211 38.13 -26.87 0.05
C ILE A 211 38.98 -26.13 1.09
N ASP A 212 38.95 -26.56 2.35
CA ASP A 212 40.02 -26.22 3.28
C ASP A 212 41.23 -27.13 3.00
N SER A 213 42.43 -26.59 3.15
CA SER A 213 43.67 -27.29 2.81
C SER A 213 44.23 -28.12 3.99
N ASP A 214 43.39 -28.55 4.93
CA ASP A 214 43.83 -28.98 6.27
C ASP A 214 43.70 -30.51 6.54
N SER A 215 43.08 -31.29 5.65
CA SER A 215 42.85 -32.74 5.89
C SER A 215 43.64 -33.74 5.03
N ASP A 216 44.92 -33.49 4.71
CA ASP A 216 45.78 -34.61 4.24
C ASP A 216 46.30 -35.46 5.41
N ALA A 217 45.52 -36.46 5.82
CA ALA A 217 45.95 -37.47 6.78
C ALA A 217 46.76 -38.63 6.15
N THR A 218 47.24 -38.53 4.90
CA THR A 218 47.97 -39.64 4.25
C THR A 218 49.22 -39.26 3.48
N ASN A 219 50.15 -38.55 4.14
CA ASN A 219 51.57 -38.84 3.91
C ASN A 219 52.39 -38.75 5.19
N GLY A 220 52.53 -39.87 5.89
CA GLY A 220 53.27 -39.94 7.13
C GLY A 220 54.76 -39.67 6.92
N THR A 221 55.27 -38.53 7.39
CA THR A 221 56.51 -38.37 8.16
C THR A 221 56.87 -36.90 8.44
N ASP A 222 56.19 -36.25 9.38
CA ASP A 222 56.66 -35.22 10.31
C ASP A 222 55.45 -34.91 11.24
N GLY A 223 55.56 -34.74 12.55
CA GLY A 223 56.36 -33.76 13.24
C GLY A 223 55.45 -32.69 13.84
N LEU A 224 54.56 -33.07 14.77
CA LEU A 224 53.86 -32.20 15.74
C LEU A 224 53.46 -30.79 15.26
N GLY A 225 52.21 -30.63 14.82
CA GLY A 225 51.55 -29.34 14.70
C GLY A 225 50.09 -29.52 14.31
N ARG A 226 49.17 -29.31 15.26
CA ARG A 226 47.74 -29.11 14.95
C ARG A 226 47.65 -27.75 14.24
N ALA A 227 47.50 -27.74 12.92
CA ALA A 227 46.86 -26.62 12.27
C ALA A 227 45.37 -26.68 12.62
N THR A 228 44.80 -25.53 12.94
CA THR A 228 43.38 -25.33 13.18
C THR A 228 42.70 -25.24 11.82
N ALA A 229 41.72 -26.11 11.57
CA ALA A 229 40.86 -26.04 10.40
C ALA A 229 40.30 -24.64 10.21
N THR A 230 40.23 -24.25 8.95
CA THR A 230 39.93 -22.88 8.53
C THR A 230 38.43 -22.80 8.29
N PRO A 231 37.67 -21.94 8.99
CA PRO A 231 36.22 -21.95 8.85
C PRO A 231 35.73 -21.50 7.47
N GLY A 232 34.79 -22.21 6.83
CA GLY A 232 34.27 -21.84 5.51
C GLY A 232 33.33 -22.87 4.84
N PRO A 233 32.71 -22.53 3.69
CA PRO A 233 31.79 -23.44 3.01
C PRO A 233 32.51 -24.64 2.36
N ASP A 234 31.84 -25.79 2.33
CA ASP A 234 32.35 -27.00 1.70
C ASP A 234 31.29 -27.76 0.86
N PHE A 235 31.72 -28.61 -0.08
CA PHE A 235 30.79 -29.35 -0.97
C PHE A 235 29.99 -30.47 -0.28
N SER A 236 30.36 -30.86 0.92
CA SER A 236 29.74 -31.92 1.73
C SER A 236 28.68 -31.38 2.68
N THR A 237 28.97 -30.29 3.38
CA THR A 237 28.12 -29.68 4.41
C THR A 237 27.46 -28.36 3.99
N GLY A 238 27.89 -27.79 2.86
CA GLY A 238 27.41 -26.48 2.40
C GLY A 238 28.03 -25.37 3.23
N TRP A 239 27.18 -24.46 3.71
CA TRP A 239 27.55 -23.39 4.63
C TRP A 239 27.51 -23.83 6.11
N GLY A 240 27.16 -25.09 6.40
CA GLY A 240 27.25 -25.66 7.74
C GLY A 240 25.95 -26.28 8.27
N LEU A 241 25.94 -26.59 9.57
CA LEU A 241 24.79 -27.14 10.28
C LEU A 241 23.86 -26.02 10.76
N VAL A 242 22.57 -26.15 10.45
CA VAL A 242 21.55 -25.18 10.90
C VAL A 242 21.51 -25.05 12.42
N ASP A 243 21.62 -23.81 12.90
CA ASP A 243 21.34 -23.42 14.28
C ASP A 243 20.02 -22.65 14.34
N ALA A 244 18.95 -23.36 14.73
CA ALA A 244 17.62 -22.78 14.80
C ALA A 244 17.54 -21.63 15.81
N LEU A 245 18.27 -21.72 16.94
CA LEU A 245 18.22 -20.70 17.98
C LEU A 245 18.87 -19.43 17.46
N ALA A 246 20.09 -19.53 16.94
CA ALA A 246 20.81 -18.38 16.40
C ALA A 246 20.04 -17.69 15.26
N ALA A 247 19.44 -18.46 14.34
CA ALA A 247 18.62 -17.94 13.25
C ALA A 247 17.39 -17.15 13.75
N THR A 248 16.62 -17.74 14.67
CA THR A 248 15.43 -17.07 15.22
C THR A 248 15.78 -15.87 16.09
N THR A 249 16.84 -15.97 16.90
CA THR A 249 17.32 -14.87 17.74
C THR A 249 17.81 -13.72 16.88
N LEU A 250 18.50 -13.98 15.76
CA LEU A 250 18.96 -12.91 14.87
C LEU A 250 17.78 -12.09 14.33
N ILE A 251 16.68 -12.75 13.91
CA ILE A 251 15.48 -12.08 13.40
C ILE A 251 14.74 -11.30 14.49
N THR A 252 14.66 -11.84 15.71
CA THR A 252 13.98 -11.14 16.80
C THR A 252 14.82 -9.99 17.37
N ASP A 253 16.14 -10.16 17.42
CA ASP A 253 17.09 -9.17 17.98
C ASP A 253 17.39 -8.04 17.00
N SER A 254 17.32 -8.27 15.68
CA SER A 254 17.55 -7.22 14.69
C SER A 254 16.49 -6.11 14.74
N ARG A 255 15.36 -6.34 15.43
CA ARG A 255 14.17 -5.46 15.30
C ARG A 255 13.37 -5.17 16.58
N MET A 256 13.77 -5.65 17.76
CA MET A 256 13.15 -5.20 19.02
C MET A 256 14.12 -4.84 20.15
N ASP A 257 13.99 -3.60 20.64
CA ASP A 257 13.88 -3.30 22.08
C ASP A 257 12.65 -2.39 22.28
N GLN A 258 11.84 -2.72 23.29
CA GLN A 258 10.64 -1.98 23.68
C GLN A 258 11.03 -0.59 24.21
N ASN A 259 11.08 0.39 23.29
CA ASN A 259 11.34 1.82 23.47
C ASN A 259 12.77 2.32 23.14
N SER A 260 13.56 1.58 22.35
CA SER A 260 14.79 2.10 21.73
C SER A 260 15.08 1.32 20.44
N PRO A 261 15.32 1.95 19.28
CA PRO A 261 15.67 1.21 18.08
C PRO A 261 17.00 0.47 18.31
N VAL A 262 16.98 -0.86 18.17
CA VAL A 262 18.19 -1.68 18.05
C VAL A 262 18.65 -1.51 16.60
N PRO A 263 19.91 -1.13 16.35
CA PRO A 263 20.35 -0.89 14.98
C PRO A 263 20.34 -2.20 14.16
N ASP A 264 19.92 -2.10 12.90
CA ASP A 264 19.47 -3.24 12.07
C ASP A 264 20.65 -4.13 11.64
N ARG A 265 20.49 -5.45 11.78
CA ARG A 265 21.49 -6.46 11.36
C ARG A 265 21.10 -7.13 10.05
N ILE A 266 19.91 -6.83 9.52
CA ILE A 266 19.35 -7.38 8.29
C ILE A 266 18.92 -6.21 7.40
N LEU A 267 19.38 -6.18 6.16
CA LEU A 267 18.98 -5.18 5.18
C LEU A 267 18.42 -5.88 3.94
N GLU A 268 17.31 -5.39 3.41
CA GLU A 268 16.78 -5.76 2.09
C GLU A 268 16.94 -4.55 1.17
N ALA A 269 17.55 -4.76 0.00
CA ALA A 269 17.83 -3.72 -0.98
C ALA A 269 17.83 -4.32 -2.40
N ALA A 270 18.05 -3.49 -3.41
CA ALA A 270 18.08 -3.95 -4.80
C ALA A 270 19.19 -3.25 -5.58
N SER A 271 19.89 -3.96 -6.46
CA SER A 271 21.03 -3.45 -7.24
C SER A 271 20.78 -3.57 -8.74
N VAL A 272 21.29 -2.60 -9.52
CA VAL A 272 21.27 -2.61 -10.98
C VAL A 272 22.67 -2.80 -11.56
N GLN A 273 22.78 -2.93 -12.89
CA GLN A 273 24.05 -3.12 -13.57
C GLN A 273 25.03 -1.97 -13.28
N ALA A 274 26.24 -2.33 -12.83
CA ALA A 274 27.36 -1.46 -12.46
C ALA A 274 27.10 -0.53 -11.26
N ASP A 275 26.04 -0.78 -10.50
CA ASP A 275 25.73 -0.09 -9.26
C ASP A 275 26.69 -0.51 -8.13
N VAL A 276 26.99 0.42 -7.21
CA VAL A 276 27.86 0.22 -6.05
C VAL A 276 27.19 0.81 -4.82
N GLN A 277 26.73 -0.04 -3.92
CA GLN A 277 26.03 0.35 -2.69
C GLN A 277 26.91 0.10 -1.48
N ASP A 278 27.21 1.16 -0.72
CA ASP A 278 28.09 1.13 0.45
C ASP A 278 27.28 1.25 1.75
N TYR A 279 27.32 0.21 2.57
CA TYR A 279 26.67 0.16 3.89
C TYR A 279 27.71 0.27 4.99
N ALA A 280 27.77 1.43 5.64
CA ALA A 280 28.67 1.62 6.77
C ALA A 280 28.20 0.82 7.99
N PHE A 281 29.13 0.37 8.83
CA PHE A 281 28.80 -0.20 10.13
C PHE A 281 29.95 0.02 11.10
N THR A 282 29.64 0.10 12.39
CA THR A 282 30.68 0.28 13.41
C THR A 282 30.96 -1.05 14.08
N VAL A 283 32.22 -1.49 14.03
CA VAL A 283 32.70 -2.61 14.85
C VAL A 283 33.19 -2.02 16.17
N PRO A 284 32.45 -2.19 17.30
CA PRO A 284 32.87 -1.60 18.56
C PRO A 284 34.03 -2.38 19.16
N GLN A 285 34.85 -1.70 19.98
CA GLN A 285 35.94 -2.34 20.70
C GLN A 285 35.47 -3.57 21.52
N SER A 286 34.24 -3.57 22.03
CA SER A 286 33.67 -4.71 22.76
C SER A 286 33.50 -5.97 21.89
N PHE A 287 33.23 -5.80 20.60
CA PHE A 287 33.14 -6.93 19.65
C PHE A 287 34.54 -7.46 19.35
N VAL A 288 35.52 -6.59 19.11
CA VAL A 288 36.94 -6.99 18.94
C VAL A 288 37.46 -7.74 20.19
N ASP A 289 37.11 -7.24 21.38
CA ASP A 289 37.52 -7.84 22.65
C ASP A 289 36.84 -9.20 22.91
N SER A 290 35.70 -9.48 22.27
CA SER A 290 34.99 -10.76 22.40
C SER A 290 35.79 -11.93 21.82
N GLY A 291 36.63 -11.65 20.83
CA GLY A 291 37.37 -12.66 20.10
C GLY A 291 36.59 -13.34 18.98
N GLU A 292 35.30 -13.01 18.83
CA GLU A 292 34.46 -13.51 17.74
C GLU A 292 34.87 -12.86 16.41
N PRO A 293 34.82 -13.61 15.30
CA PRO A 293 35.02 -13.03 13.99
C PRO A 293 33.82 -12.18 13.53
N LEU A 294 34.06 -11.27 12.59
CA LEU A 294 33.00 -10.54 11.91
C LEU A 294 32.57 -11.31 10.65
N LYS A 295 31.29 -11.65 10.56
CA LYS A 295 30.66 -12.19 9.35
C LYS A 295 29.71 -11.17 8.73
N VAL A 296 29.70 -11.14 7.40
CA VAL A 296 28.68 -10.47 6.59
C VAL A 296 28.26 -11.41 5.46
N THR A 297 26.97 -11.56 5.23
CA THR A 297 26.40 -12.51 4.26
C THR A 297 25.43 -11.77 3.34
N ILE A 298 25.64 -11.86 2.03
CA ILE A 298 24.68 -11.41 1.02
C ILE A 298 24.00 -12.62 0.38
N SER A 299 22.74 -12.49 0.01
CA SER A 299 21.94 -13.51 -0.65
C SER A 299 20.96 -12.82 -1.58
N TRP A 300 20.77 -13.33 -2.80
CA TRP A 300 19.81 -12.76 -3.76
C TRP A 300 18.98 -13.83 -4.46
N ASP A 301 17.70 -13.53 -4.71
CA ASP A 301 16.82 -14.42 -5.47
C ASP A 301 17.03 -14.20 -6.97
N ASP A 302 17.95 -14.96 -7.56
CA ASP A 302 18.45 -14.74 -8.91
C ASP A 302 17.39 -15.02 -10.00
N ALA A 303 17.43 -14.28 -11.11
CA ALA A 303 16.55 -14.45 -12.27
C ALA A 303 16.61 -15.89 -12.82
N ALA A 304 15.50 -16.47 -13.28
CA ALA A 304 15.50 -17.88 -13.67
C ALA A 304 16.36 -18.15 -14.92
N ALA A 305 17.24 -19.14 -14.87
CA ALA A 305 18.10 -19.47 -16.01
C ALA A 305 17.30 -20.12 -17.15
N ALA A 306 17.82 -20.08 -18.39
CA ALA A 306 17.25 -20.86 -19.48
C ALA A 306 17.38 -22.39 -19.21
N VAL A 307 16.43 -23.19 -19.69
CA VAL A 307 16.47 -24.67 -19.59
C VAL A 307 17.71 -25.25 -20.30
N GLN A 308 18.47 -26.10 -19.61
CA GLN A 308 19.71 -26.71 -20.14
C GLN A 308 19.74 -28.24 -19.96
N THR A 309 20.10 -29.00 -21.02
CA THR A 309 20.15 -30.48 -21.03
C THR A 309 21.34 -31.03 -21.84
N PRO A 310 22.45 -31.49 -21.22
CA PRO A 310 22.87 -31.27 -19.84
C PRO A 310 23.29 -29.81 -19.60
N ALA A 311 23.36 -29.39 -18.33
CA ALA A 311 23.82 -28.05 -17.99
C ALA A 311 25.30 -27.89 -18.36
N THR A 312 25.56 -27.03 -19.34
CA THR A 312 26.89 -26.77 -19.92
C THR A 312 27.19 -25.27 -19.97
N SER A 313 26.52 -24.47 -19.15
CA SER A 313 26.77 -23.04 -18.95
C SER A 313 26.47 -22.64 -17.50
N PRO A 314 27.02 -21.53 -16.97
CA PRO A 314 26.69 -21.04 -15.65
C PRO A 314 25.20 -20.77 -15.57
N ARG A 315 24.60 -21.04 -14.41
CA ARG A 315 23.17 -20.80 -14.20
C ARG A 315 22.91 -19.47 -13.52
N LEU A 316 23.91 -18.91 -12.84
CA LEU A 316 23.84 -17.57 -12.28
C LEU A 316 23.55 -16.58 -13.42
N VAL A 317 22.46 -15.83 -13.32
CA VAL A 317 22.04 -14.83 -14.30
C VAL A 317 22.55 -13.47 -13.88
N ASN A 318 22.23 -13.07 -12.65
CA ASN A 318 22.68 -11.85 -12.01
C ASN A 318 23.84 -12.13 -11.06
N ASP A 319 24.91 -11.35 -11.21
CA ASP A 319 26.16 -11.46 -10.46
C ASP A 319 26.32 -10.22 -9.57
N LEU A 320 26.21 -10.44 -8.26
CA LEU A 320 26.44 -9.42 -7.24
C LEU A 320 27.69 -9.80 -6.45
N ASP A 321 28.55 -8.83 -6.19
CA ASP A 321 29.75 -9.03 -5.38
C ASP A 321 29.63 -8.32 -4.03
N LEU A 322 30.09 -8.98 -2.96
CA LEU A 322 30.26 -8.38 -1.64
C LEU A 322 31.73 -8.06 -1.35
N GLU A 323 32.01 -6.84 -0.91
CA GLU A 323 33.31 -6.44 -0.37
C GLU A 323 33.15 -5.91 1.06
N LEU A 324 34.06 -6.25 1.97
CA LEU A 324 34.19 -5.53 3.24
C LEU A 324 35.41 -4.62 3.19
N VAL A 325 35.21 -3.34 3.47
CA VAL A 325 36.28 -2.34 3.53
C VAL A 325 36.54 -1.98 4.99
N GLY A 326 37.75 -2.27 5.46
CA GLY A 326 38.20 -1.91 6.80
C GLY A 326 38.50 -0.41 6.95
N PRO A 327 38.62 0.10 8.19
CA PRO A 327 38.88 1.52 8.46
C PRO A 327 40.17 2.07 7.85
N ASP A 328 41.13 1.21 7.51
CA ASP A 328 42.40 1.55 6.86
C ASP A 328 42.35 1.44 5.33
N GLY A 329 41.18 1.15 4.76
CA GLY A 329 40.95 0.93 3.34
C GLY A 329 41.31 -0.48 2.86
N THR A 330 41.65 -1.41 3.74
CA THR A 330 41.88 -2.81 3.38
C THR A 330 40.57 -3.46 2.93
N ILE A 331 40.58 -4.10 1.76
CA ILE A 331 39.41 -4.78 1.21
C ILE A 331 39.51 -6.28 1.50
N TYR A 332 38.42 -6.85 1.98
CA TYR A 332 38.21 -8.26 2.25
C TYR A 332 37.10 -8.77 1.33
N TYR A 333 37.33 -9.93 0.73
CA TYR A 333 36.43 -10.54 -0.25
C TYR A 333 35.84 -11.84 0.31
N PRO A 334 34.72 -12.31 -0.24
CA PRO A 334 34.08 -13.55 0.17
C PRO A 334 34.95 -14.76 -0.18
N TRP A 335 34.64 -15.88 0.46
CA TRP A 335 35.31 -17.15 0.16
C TRP A 335 35.06 -17.59 -1.28
N GLN A 336 36.13 -17.78 -2.05
CA GLN A 336 36.07 -18.26 -3.44
C GLN A 336 36.75 -19.63 -3.61
N ILE A 337 36.09 -20.57 -4.30
CA ILE A 337 36.61 -21.92 -4.57
C ILE A 337 37.56 -21.90 -5.77
N GLY A 338 38.77 -22.44 -5.61
CA GLY A 338 39.63 -22.86 -6.72
C GLY A 338 40.32 -21.73 -7.51
N GLN A 339 40.46 -20.53 -6.95
CA GLN A 339 41.19 -19.43 -7.59
C GLN A 339 42.64 -19.31 -7.10
N ASN A 340 43.55 -18.95 -8.01
CA ASN A 340 44.92 -18.52 -7.64
C ASN A 340 44.86 -17.09 -7.09
N ILE A 341 44.66 -16.96 -5.79
CA ILE A 341 44.66 -15.67 -5.09
C ILE A 341 46.11 -15.13 -5.00
N VAL A 342 46.32 -13.82 -5.17
CA VAL A 342 47.66 -13.19 -5.03
C VAL A 342 47.70 -12.14 -3.90
N ASP A 343 48.86 -12.00 -3.25
CA ASP A 343 49.11 -10.99 -2.22
C ASP A 343 49.24 -9.57 -2.82
N MET A 344 49.37 -8.54 -1.96
CA MET A 344 49.59 -7.14 -2.37
C MET A 344 50.87 -6.91 -3.21
N SER A 345 51.72 -7.93 -3.36
CA SER A 345 52.93 -7.91 -4.19
C SER A 345 52.78 -8.74 -5.47
N GLY A 346 51.59 -9.30 -5.74
CA GLY A 346 51.29 -10.14 -6.91
C GLY A 346 51.81 -11.57 -6.80
N ASN A 347 52.19 -12.05 -5.61
CA ASN A 347 52.62 -13.43 -5.41
C ASN A 347 51.42 -14.33 -5.12
N PRO A 348 51.33 -15.54 -5.71
CA PRO A 348 50.30 -16.51 -5.35
C PRO A 348 50.29 -16.81 -3.85
N ILE A 349 49.14 -16.63 -3.22
CA ILE A 349 48.84 -17.07 -1.85
C ILE A 349 48.48 -18.55 -1.95
N SER A 350 49.30 -19.42 -1.37
CA SER A 350 49.01 -20.85 -1.31
C SER A 350 47.70 -21.12 -0.58
N ASP A 351 46.97 -22.17 -0.94
CA ASP A 351 45.71 -22.59 -0.29
C ASP A 351 45.82 -22.72 1.25
N VAL A 352 47.01 -22.99 1.78
CA VAL A 352 47.31 -23.10 3.24
C VAL A 352 47.51 -21.73 3.91
N ALA A 353 47.70 -20.68 3.12
CA ALA A 353 47.88 -19.30 3.56
C ALA A 353 46.64 -18.43 3.31
N GLN A 354 45.59 -19.01 2.71
CA GLN A 354 44.27 -18.41 2.56
C GLN A 354 43.47 -18.65 3.85
N THR A 355 43.83 -17.94 4.92
CA THR A 355 43.06 -17.92 6.18
C THR A 355 41.93 -16.89 6.10
N PRO A 356 40.89 -16.95 6.95
CA PRO A 356 39.85 -15.92 6.98
C PRO A 356 40.51 -14.56 7.25
N GLY A 357 40.02 -13.51 6.61
CA GLY A 357 40.62 -12.18 6.73
C GLY A 357 41.99 -12.00 6.05
N THR A 358 42.44 -12.88 5.15
CA THR A 358 43.64 -12.59 4.35
C THR A 358 43.36 -11.41 3.41
N PRO A 359 44.15 -10.31 3.43
CA PRO A 359 44.01 -9.25 2.43
C PRO A 359 44.37 -9.81 1.06
N ILE A 360 43.42 -9.82 0.13
CA ILE A 360 43.66 -10.31 -1.23
C ILE A 360 43.63 -9.14 -2.22
N GLN A 361 44.52 -9.18 -3.22
CA GLN A 361 44.33 -8.36 -4.41
C GLN A 361 43.76 -9.24 -5.53
N VAL A 362 42.46 -9.12 -5.78
CA VAL A 362 41.94 -9.43 -7.11
C VAL A 362 42.36 -8.26 -8.00
N GLN A 363 43.25 -8.53 -8.95
CA GLN A 363 43.79 -7.51 -9.83
C GLN A 363 42.74 -7.13 -10.90
N LEU A 364 41.76 -6.29 -10.54
CA LEU A 364 40.85 -5.69 -11.52
C LEU A 364 41.54 -4.50 -12.21
N PRO A 365 41.67 -4.47 -13.55
CA PRO A 365 42.20 -3.31 -14.24
C PRO A 365 41.16 -2.18 -14.25
N VAL A 366 41.42 -1.15 -13.45
CA VAL A 366 40.70 0.14 -13.47
C VAL A 366 40.72 0.84 -14.84
N SER A 367 39.56 0.99 -15.47
CA SER A 367 39.08 2.21 -16.16
C SER A 367 37.64 2.01 -16.69
N PRO A 368 36.66 2.88 -16.36
CA PRO A 368 35.24 2.72 -16.70
C PRO A 368 34.90 3.06 -18.17
N THR A 369 35.84 2.94 -19.10
CA THR A 369 35.66 3.41 -20.49
C THR A 369 35.66 2.31 -21.55
N THR A 370 35.67 1.03 -21.17
CA THR A 370 35.60 -0.06 -22.15
C THR A 370 34.58 -1.10 -21.73
N THR A 371 33.48 -1.18 -22.49
CA THR A 371 32.56 -2.32 -22.55
C THR A 371 33.32 -3.65 -22.49
N PRO A 372 33.08 -4.52 -21.50
CA PRO A 372 33.67 -5.85 -21.45
C PRO A 372 33.22 -6.68 -22.66
N ALA A 373 34.17 -7.39 -23.28
CA ALA A 373 33.90 -8.22 -24.44
C ALA A 373 33.21 -9.54 -24.04
N THR A 374 32.26 -9.96 -24.88
CA THR A 374 31.35 -11.10 -24.75
C THR A 374 32.02 -12.49 -24.80
N GLN A 375 32.88 -12.88 -23.86
CA GLN A 375 33.34 -14.28 -23.76
C GLN A 375 33.10 -14.87 -22.38
N ASP A 376 32.33 -15.96 -22.37
CA ASP A 376 31.91 -16.74 -21.20
C ASP A 376 33.07 -17.46 -20.50
N ASP A 377 33.26 -17.18 -19.20
CA ASP A 377 34.17 -17.91 -18.30
C ASP A 377 33.47 -19.14 -17.68
N TYR A 378 33.10 -20.11 -18.53
CA TYR A 378 32.52 -21.38 -18.08
C TYR A 378 33.43 -22.57 -18.34
N VAL A 379 33.74 -23.32 -17.27
CA VAL A 379 34.36 -24.65 -17.40
C VAL A 379 33.35 -25.71 -16.96
N PRO A 380 32.85 -26.57 -17.88
CA PRO A 380 31.98 -27.67 -17.51
C PRO A 380 32.68 -28.62 -16.52
N ALA A 381 31.91 -29.26 -15.63
CA ALA A 381 32.41 -30.25 -14.65
C ALA A 381 33.15 -31.47 -15.28
N ASP A 382 33.27 -31.56 -16.60
CA ASP A 382 33.94 -32.61 -17.39
C ASP A 382 35.44 -32.38 -17.55
N VAL A 383 35.90 -31.16 -17.27
CA VAL A 383 37.31 -30.76 -17.47
C VAL A 383 38.13 -30.82 -16.17
N LEU A 384 37.50 -31.11 -15.02
CA LEU A 384 38.10 -31.14 -13.68
C LEU A 384 39.10 -32.29 -13.40
N SER A 385 39.59 -33.01 -14.42
CA SER A 385 40.43 -34.21 -14.24
C SER A 385 41.94 -33.97 -14.43
N GLY A 386 42.46 -32.76 -14.20
CA GLY A 386 43.88 -32.46 -14.42
C GLY A 386 44.45 -31.45 -13.42
N THR A 387 45.71 -31.65 -13.02
CA THR A 387 46.53 -30.77 -12.15
C THR A 387 46.94 -29.47 -12.86
N GLY A 388 46.02 -28.81 -13.56
CA GLY A 388 46.28 -27.58 -14.32
C GLY A 388 45.93 -26.33 -13.52
N ASP A 389 46.81 -25.34 -13.56
CA ASP A 389 46.69 -24.06 -12.86
C ASP A 389 45.42 -23.29 -13.28
N TRP A 390 44.63 -22.87 -12.27
CA TRP A 390 43.44 -22.03 -12.41
C TRP A 390 43.83 -20.56 -12.62
N VAL A 391 43.26 -19.88 -13.61
CA VAL A 391 43.50 -18.44 -13.83
C VAL A 391 42.15 -17.76 -14.11
N ALA A 392 41.56 -17.13 -13.10
CA ALA A 392 40.42 -16.24 -13.31
C ALA A 392 40.90 -14.94 -13.97
N ARG A 393 40.23 -14.50 -15.04
CA ARG A 393 40.43 -13.15 -15.62
C ARG A 393 39.08 -12.62 -16.13
N THR A 394 38.59 -11.58 -15.44
CA THR A 394 37.50 -10.66 -15.85
C THR A 394 36.15 -11.31 -16.20
N GLY A 395 35.20 -11.23 -15.25
CA GLY A 395 33.76 -11.46 -15.45
C GLY A 395 33.23 -12.80 -14.92
N ARG A 396 32.22 -12.76 -14.03
CA ARG A 396 31.64 -13.89 -13.28
C ARG A 396 32.66 -14.71 -12.51
N ASP A 397 33.14 -14.16 -11.40
CA ASP A 397 34.04 -14.86 -10.47
C ASP A 397 33.30 -15.62 -9.36
N HIS A 398 31.99 -15.39 -9.18
CA HIS A 398 31.14 -16.08 -8.22
C HIS A 398 30.18 -17.09 -8.87
N LEU A 399 30.02 -18.25 -8.20
CA LEU A 399 29.21 -19.36 -8.70
C LEU A 399 27.82 -19.39 -8.05
N ASN A 400 27.71 -18.96 -6.80
CA ASN A 400 26.51 -19.06 -5.96
C ASN A 400 25.81 -17.69 -5.85
N ASN A 401 24.48 -17.69 -5.68
CA ASN A 401 23.71 -16.48 -5.37
C ASN A 401 23.67 -16.14 -3.87
N VAL A 402 24.77 -16.47 -3.19
CA VAL A 402 25.01 -16.22 -1.78
C VAL A 402 26.52 -16.14 -1.57
N GLU A 403 26.94 -15.13 -0.83
CA GLU A 403 28.34 -14.91 -0.48
C GLU A 403 28.46 -14.57 1.00
N GLN A 404 29.59 -14.94 1.59
CA GLN A 404 29.90 -14.61 2.97
C GLN A 404 31.35 -14.19 3.08
N VAL A 405 31.56 -13.00 3.67
CA VAL A 405 32.89 -12.50 4.04
C VAL A 405 33.10 -12.77 5.54
N HIS A 406 34.29 -13.27 5.87
CA HIS A 406 34.71 -13.58 7.22
C HIS A 406 36.00 -12.82 7.52
N VAL A 407 35.95 -11.89 8.48
CA VAL A 407 37.13 -11.17 8.98
C VAL A 407 37.50 -11.71 10.35
N ASP A 408 38.63 -12.41 10.40
CA ASP A 408 39.22 -12.91 11.64
C ASP A 408 39.52 -11.78 12.63
N ASN A 409 39.37 -12.07 13.92
CA ASN A 409 39.66 -11.11 14.99
C ASN A 409 41.10 -10.54 14.94
N GLY A 410 42.07 -11.27 14.35
CA GLY A 410 43.44 -10.77 14.18
C GLY A 410 43.57 -9.58 13.22
N ASN A 411 42.63 -9.46 12.29
CA ASN A 411 42.55 -8.39 11.29
C ASN A 411 41.41 -7.40 11.59
N LEU A 412 40.54 -7.75 12.53
CA LEU A 412 39.45 -6.91 12.97
C LEU A 412 39.96 -5.77 13.85
N VAL A 413 39.57 -4.54 13.50
CA VAL A 413 39.92 -3.33 14.24
C VAL A 413 38.65 -2.55 14.58
N ASN A 414 38.67 -1.90 15.74
CA ASN A 414 37.59 -1.00 16.14
C ASN A 414 37.53 0.20 15.20
N GLY A 415 36.35 0.51 14.69
CA GLY A 415 36.13 1.62 13.76
C GLY A 415 34.97 1.39 12.82
N THR A 416 34.84 2.29 11.84
CA THR A 416 33.85 2.21 10.77
C THR A 416 34.35 1.30 9.65
N TRP A 417 33.57 0.27 9.37
CA TRP A 417 33.73 -0.64 8.25
C TRP A 417 32.63 -0.35 7.23
N THR A 418 32.82 -0.79 5.99
CA THR A 418 31.82 -0.68 4.93
C THR A 418 31.57 -2.05 4.32
N ALA A 419 30.31 -2.47 4.24
CA ALA A 419 29.89 -3.57 3.39
C ALA A 419 29.46 -2.97 2.04
N ARG A 420 30.23 -3.24 1.00
CA ARG A 420 29.98 -2.76 -0.36
C ARG A 420 29.37 -3.88 -1.19
N VAL A 421 28.25 -3.59 -1.85
CA VAL A 421 27.59 -4.49 -2.79
C VAL A 421 27.74 -3.93 -4.20
N ILE A 422 28.19 -4.74 -5.15
CA ILE A 422 28.47 -4.32 -6.52
C ILE A 422 27.65 -5.14 -7.50
N GLY A 423 26.86 -4.49 -8.35
CA GLY A 423 26.09 -5.13 -9.42
C GLY A 423 26.94 -5.43 -10.65
N PHE A 424 27.81 -6.43 -10.63
CA PHE A 424 28.79 -6.65 -11.70
C PHE A 424 28.18 -7.08 -13.04
N ASN A 425 27.18 -7.96 -13.03
CA ASN A 425 26.50 -8.44 -14.23
C ASN A 425 25.02 -8.71 -13.93
N VAL A 426 24.23 -7.64 -13.79
CA VAL A 426 22.79 -7.69 -13.53
C VAL A 426 22.05 -7.56 -14.87
N ALA A 427 21.32 -8.61 -15.25
CA ALA A 427 20.43 -8.59 -16.40
C ALA A 427 19.38 -7.48 -16.25
N THR A 428 18.88 -6.95 -17.38
CA THR A 428 17.99 -5.78 -17.42
C THR A 428 16.92 -5.76 -16.32
N GLY A 429 16.95 -4.75 -15.46
CA GLY A 429 16.10 -4.64 -14.28
C GLY A 429 16.92 -4.45 -13.00
N SER A 430 16.25 -4.56 -11.86
CA SER A 430 16.88 -4.57 -10.53
C SER A 430 16.93 -6.00 -9.99
N GLN A 431 17.96 -6.31 -9.21
CA GLN A 431 18.10 -7.58 -8.48
C GLN A 431 17.99 -7.32 -6.98
N ASP A 432 16.94 -7.85 -6.36
CA ASP A 432 16.77 -7.80 -4.91
C ASP A 432 17.81 -8.68 -4.21
N TYR A 433 18.38 -8.17 -3.13
CA TYR A 433 19.30 -8.89 -2.27
C TYR A 433 19.04 -8.57 -0.80
N SER A 434 19.54 -9.46 0.04
CA SER A 434 19.47 -9.35 1.48
C SER A 434 20.89 -9.41 2.05
N LEU A 435 21.24 -8.48 2.92
CA LEU A 435 22.51 -8.39 3.61
C LEU A 435 22.31 -8.67 5.11
N VAL A 436 23.13 -9.54 5.68
CA VAL A 436 23.06 -9.93 7.10
C VAL A 436 24.44 -9.81 7.74
N ALA A 437 24.53 -9.14 8.89
CA ALA A 437 25.79 -8.86 9.57
C ALA A 437 25.78 -9.22 11.07
N ASP A 438 26.97 -9.54 11.60
CA ASP A 438 27.15 -9.81 13.03
C ASP A 438 26.98 -8.58 13.92
N VAL A 439 27.27 -7.41 13.35
CA VAL A 439 27.10 -6.12 13.99
C VAL A 439 26.05 -5.30 13.26
N PRO A 440 25.38 -4.38 13.95
CA PRO A 440 24.40 -3.50 13.33
C PRO A 440 24.98 -2.70 12.16
N LEU A 441 24.29 -2.75 11.03
CA LEU A 441 24.53 -1.91 9.87
C LEU A 441 24.05 -0.49 10.22
N MET A 442 24.91 0.49 10.01
CA MET A 442 24.60 1.90 10.22
C MET A 442 24.11 2.45 8.87
N THR A 443 22.83 2.77 8.78
CA THR A 443 22.26 3.46 7.61
C THR A 443 22.48 4.97 7.65
N SER A 444 22.95 5.54 8.76
CA SER A 444 23.26 6.98 8.85
C SER A 444 24.47 7.36 8.00
N PHE A 445 24.18 7.86 6.80
CA PHE A 445 25.11 8.51 5.89
C PHE A 445 24.45 9.79 5.36
N ILE A 446 25.23 10.87 5.23
CA ILE A 446 24.84 12.04 4.44
C ILE A 446 24.81 11.56 2.98
N VAL A 447 23.63 11.26 2.44
CA VAL A 447 23.48 11.06 0.99
C VAL A 447 23.57 12.45 0.36
N MET A 448 24.76 12.83 -0.06
CA MET A 448 24.95 13.90 -1.01
C MET A 448 25.20 13.22 -2.35
N ASP A 449 24.28 13.37 -3.31
CA ASP A 449 24.71 13.21 -4.70
C ASP A 449 25.79 14.27 -4.95
N THR A 450 26.97 13.78 -5.31
CA THR A 450 28.01 14.62 -5.84
C THR A 450 28.43 14.02 -7.16
N MET A 451 27.52 14.02 -8.13
CA MET A 451 27.74 14.45 -9.52
C MET A 451 26.80 13.71 -10.47
N ASP A 452 25.57 14.20 -10.64
CA ASP A 452 24.92 14.18 -11.95
C ASP A 452 24.78 15.60 -12.55
N THR A 453 24.99 15.70 -13.86
CA THR A 453 24.78 16.95 -14.63
C THR A 453 23.55 16.85 -15.53
N VAL A 454 22.84 15.74 -15.45
CA VAL A 454 21.54 15.49 -16.09
C VAL A 454 20.67 14.74 -15.08
N ASP A 455 20.33 15.45 -14.01
CA ASP A 455 19.51 14.94 -12.93
C ASP A 455 18.06 14.79 -13.44
N THR A 456 17.49 13.61 -13.19
CA THR A 456 16.16 13.18 -13.68
C THR A 456 15.25 12.72 -12.54
N GLY A 457 15.61 13.02 -11.29
CA GLY A 457 14.93 12.57 -10.09
C GLY A 457 15.64 11.38 -9.44
N ASP A 458 15.86 11.51 -8.13
CA ASP A 458 16.57 10.59 -7.25
C ASP A 458 15.63 9.93 -6.21
N SER A 459 16.12 8.89 -5.55
CA SER A 459 15.42 8.26 -4.42
C SER A 459 16.38 8.01 -3.26
N MET A 460 16.15 8.68 -2.13
CA MET A 460 17.05 8.71 -0.97
C MET A 460 16.34 8.35 0.35
N TRP A 461 17.00 7.55 1.18
CA TRP A 461 16.43 6.94 2.39
C TRP A 461 17.43 7.08 3.56
N GLY A 462 17.06 7.79 4.65
CA GLY A 462 17.91 8.07 5.83
C GLY A 462 17.99 6.92 6.83
N GLY A 463 16.88 6.20 7.04
CA GLY A 463 16.83 5.01 7.88
C GLY A 463 16.71 5.35 9.36
N SER A 464 17.79 5.23 10.14
CA SER A 464 17.75 5.52 11.58
C SER A 464 18.88 6.46 11.99
N GLY A 465 18.55 7.50 12.74
CA GLY A 465 19.47 8.58 13.07
C GLY A 465 18.89 9.93 12.71
N SER A 466 19.64 11.00 12.94
CA SER A 466 19.26 12.33 12.42
C SER A 466 19.99 12.51 11.09
N ASP A 467 19.25 12.36 10.00
CA ASP A 467 19.78 12.33 8.65
C ASP A 467 19.66 13.68 7.94
N THR A 468 20.42 13.86 6.88
CA THR A 468 20.30 15.02 5.99
C THR A 468 20.32 14.51 4.55
N LEU A 469 19.20 14.67 3.85
CA LEU A 469 18.99 14.25 2.48
C LEU A 469 18.81 15.50 1.60
N VAL A 470 19.53 15.58 0.48
CA VAL A 470 19.49 16.74 -0.43
C VAL A 470 19.33 16.27 -1.87
N GLY A 471 18.18 16.57 -2.48
CA GLY A 471 17.72 16.12 -3.79
C GLY A 471 18.44 16.79 -4.96
N ASN A 472 18.50 18.13 -4.96
CA ASN A 472 19.09 18.98 -6.00
C ASN A 472 18.13 19.29 -7.16
N ASP A 473 18.42 18.87 -8.40
CA ASP A 473 17.70 19.32 -9.61
C ASP A 473 16.92 18.14 -10.22
N GLY A 474 15.77 17.73 -9.72
CA GLY A 474 15.07 16.54 -10.20
C GLY A 474 13.72 16.38 -9.53
N ASP A 475 12.86 15.49 -10.02
CA ASP A 475 11.65 15.11 -9.27
C ASP A 475 12.04 13.99 -8.29
N ASP A 476 12.37 14.34 -7.05
CA ASP A 476 13.04 13.46 -6.08
C ASP A 476 12.09 12.78 -5.10
N LEU A 477 12.49 11.63 -4.55
CA LEU A 477 11.82 10.95 -3.44
C LEU A 477 12.76 10.85 -2.24
N LEU A 478 12.47 11.58 -1.17
CA LEU A 478 13.26 11.65 0.05
C LEU A 478 12.50 11.06 1.24
N SER A 479 13.11 10.15 1.98
CA SER A 479 12.51 9.52 3.17
C SER A 479 13.48 9.51 4.35
N GLY A 480 13.18 10.25 5.43
CA GLY A 480 14.05 10.40 6.61
C GLY A 480 14.13 9.13 7.44
N GLY A 481 12.97 8.57 7.81
CA GLY A 481 12.87 7.31 8.53
C GLY A 481 12.67 7.51 10.02
N SER A 482 13.71 7.45 10.84
CA SER A 482 13.57 7.63 12.29
C SER A 482 14.67 8.51 12.85
N GLY A 483 14.30 9.64 13.45
CA GLY A 483 15.24 10.43 14.25
C GLY A 483 14.98 11.93 14.27
N ARG A 484 15.72 12.75 13.53
CA ARG A 484 15.39 14.19 13.41
C ARG A 484 16.04 14.64 12.13
N ASP A 485 15.29 14.55 11.07
CA ASP A 485 15.84 14.53 9.73
C ASP A 485 15.68 15.90 9.08
N LEU A 486 16.59 16.22 8.17
CA LEU A 486 16.51 17.38 7.30
C LEU A 486 16.43 16.88 5.85
N LEU A 487 15.27 17.05 5.23
CA LEU A 487 15.04 16.68 3.83
C LEU A 487 14.96 17.97 3.01
N GLN A 488 15.76 18.09 1.95
CA GLN A 488 15.79 19.25 1.07
C GLN A 488 15.59 18.78 -0.38
N GLY A 489 14.47 19.11 -1.01
CA GLY A 489 14.18 18.79 -2.41
C GLY A 489 15.01 19.64 -3.38
N GLU A 490 14.96 20.96 -3.20
CA GLU A 490 15.62 22.01 -4.01
C GLU A 490 14.85 22.38 -5.30
N ASN A 491 15.14 21.85 -6.48
CA ASN A 491 14.39 22.16 -7.71
C ASN A 491 13.77 20.88 -8.30
N GLY A 492 12.47 20.89 -8.55
CA GLY A 492 11.71 19.80 -9.14
C GLY A 492 10.42 19.57 -8.38
N ASN A 493 9.67 18.53 -8.72
CA ASN A 493 8.43 18.18 -8.03
C ASN A 493 8.71 17.00 -7.10
N ASP A 494 9.03 17.32 -5.86
CA ASP A 494 9.64 16.37 -4.92
C ASP A 494 8.61 15.71 -3.99
N GLN A 495 8.94 14.53 -3.48
CA GLN A 495 8.16 13.81 -2.46
C GLN A 495 9.02 13.61 -1.22
N LEU A 496 8.70 14.32 -0.14
CA LEU A 496 9.46 14.30 1.11
C LEU A 496 8.64 13.61 2.21
N ARG A 497 9.23 12.64 2.91
CA ARG A 497 8.63 11.90 4.03
C ARG A 497 9.53 11.99 5.26
N GLY A 498 9.09 12.65 6.33
CA GLY A 498 9.88 12.84 7.55
C GLY A 498 10.16 11.53 8.26
N GLY A 499 9.10 10.85 8.67
CA GLY A 499 9.19 9.55 9.31
C GLY A 499 8.71 9.61 10.76
N SER A 500 9.53 9.12 11.66
CA SER A 500 9.25 9.22 13.10
C SER A 500 10.16 10.26 13.72
N ASN A 501 9.60 10.98 14.70
CA ASN A 501 10.18 12.13 15.42
C ASN A 501 10.03 13.46 14.67
N SER A 502 10.81 14.47 15.09
CA SER A 502 10.58 15.87 14.68
C SER A 502 11.57 16.25 13.61
N ASP A 503 11.08 16.35 12.39
CA ASP A 503 11.83 16.50 11.16
C ASP A 503 11.63 17.91 10.55
N THR A 504 12.46 18.24 9.57
CA THR A 504 12.36 19.46 8.77
C THR A 504 12.40 19.08 7.31
N LEU A 505 11.32 19.38 6.59
CA LEU A 505 11.16 19.11 5.17
C LEU A 505 11.12 20.45 4.44
N GLU A 506 12.01 20.63 3.47
CA GLU A 506 12.13 21.80 2.61
C GLU A 506 11.92 21.36 1.15
N GLY A 507 10.78 21.68 0.54
CA GLY A 507 10.45 21.30 -0.85
C GLY A 507 11.35 22.04 -1.84
N GLY A 508 11.17 23.36 -1.95
CA GLY A 508 12.03 24.22 -2.76
C GLY A 508 11.28 24.87 -3.91
N GLN A 509 11.65 24.56 -5.15
CA GLN A 509 11.03 25.07 -6.38
C GLN A 509 10.39 23.94 -7.15
N GLY A 510 9.09 24.04 -7.40
CA GLY A 510 8.30 23.05 -8.14
C GLY A 510 7.11 22.61 -7.30
N ASP A 511 6.29 21.71 -7.81
CA ASP A 511 5.05 21.30 -7.14
C ASP A 511 5.36 20.11 -6.21
N ASP A 512 5.65 20.38 -4.94
CA ASP A 512 6.18 19.42 -3.97
C ASP A 512 5.10 18.75 -3.13
N THR A 513 5.37 17.52 -2.64
CA THR A 513 4.54 16.81 -1.66
C THR A 513 5.32 16.55 -0.39
N LEU A 514 4.86 17.10 0.75
CA LEU A 514 5.54 17.00 2.04
C LEU A 514 4.66 16.26 3.07
N ASP A 515 5.15 15.14 3.59
CA ASP A 515 4.50 14.34 4.65
C ASP A 515 5.43 14.24 5.86
N GLY A 516 5.14 15.02 6.92
CA GLY A 516 5.95 15.02 8.15
C GLY A 516 5.95 13.68 8.87
N GLN A 517 4.88 12.90 8.70
CA GLN A 517 4.62 11.69 9.46
C GLN A 517 4.59 11.96 10.97
N GLY A 518 5.11 11.08 11.83
CA GLY A 518 4.83 11.15 13.26
C GLY A 518 5.84 11.95 14.07
N ALA A 519 5.56 13.19 14.45
CA ALA A 519 5.65 13.69 15.83
C ALA A 519 5.38 15.19 15.89
N GLY A 520 6.04 16.02 15.09
CA GLY A 520 5.97 17.45 15.30
C GLY A 520 7.02 18.11 14.44
N ASP A 521 6.59 18.40 13.22
CA ASP A 521 7.44 18.60 12.07
C ASP A 521 7.37 20.05 11.59
N THR A 522 8.40 20.46 10.84
CA THR A 522 8.43 21.74 10.15
C THR A 522 8.43 21.49 8.66
N LEU A 523 7.35 21.88 7.98
CA LEU A 523 7.11 21.67 6.56
C LEU A 523 7.21 23.02 5.85
N LEU A 524 8.23 23.19 5.02
CA LEU A 524 8.50 24.42 4.25
C LEU A 524 8.39 24.09 2.77
N ALA A 525 7.24 24.36 2.17
CA ALA A 525 6.93 23.87 0.83
C ALA A 525 7.73 24.60 -0.25
N GLY A 526 7.66 25.93 -0.30
CA GLY A 526 8.59 26.75 -1.06
C GLY A 526 7.90 27.55 -2.15
N SER A 527 8.16 27.26 -3.42
CA SER A 527 7.49 27.92 -4.53
C SER A 527 6.99 26.90 -5.52
N GLY A 528 5.73 27.00 -5.93
CA GLY A 528 5.05 25.96 -6.70
C GLY A 528 3.64 25.78 -6.18
N ASN A 529 2.95 24.74 -6.62
CA ASN A 529 1.66 24.37 -6.05
C ASN A 529 1.85 23.13 -5.19
N ASP A 530 2.09 23.35 -3.91
CA ASP A 530 2.56 22.29 -3.05
C ASP A 530 1.43 21.60 -2.29
N VAL A 531 1.67 20.36 -1.85
CA VAL A 531 0.74 19.57 -1.04
C VAL A 531 1.42 19.14 0.26
N ALA A 532 0.87 19.57 1.38
CA ALA A 532 1.27 19.05 2.67
C ALA A 532 0.26 18.02 3.18
N VAL A 533 0.75 16.88 3.67
CA VAL A 533 -0.08 15.79 4.21
C VAL A 533 0.05 15.76 5.72
N TRP A 534 -1.08 15.69 6.40
CA TRP A 534 -1.19 15.48 7.84
C TRP A 534 -2.16 14.35 8.12
N GLN A 535 -1.79 13.43 9.00
CA GLN A 535 -2.63 12.27 9.33
C GLN A 535 -3.03 12.28 10.81
N HIS A 536 -4.14 11.63 11.14
CA HIS A 536 -4.56 11.45 12.53
C HIS A 536 -3.44 10.86 13.40
N GLY A 537 -3.17 11.46 14.56
CA GLY A 537 -2.15 10.97 15.51
C GLY A 537 -0.69 11.33 15.18
N HIS A 538 -0.43 12.09 14.11
CA HIS A 538 0.93 12.44 13.65
C HIS A 538 1.60 13.58 14.43
N GLY A 539 0.96 14.07 15.49
CA GLY A 539 1.53 15.09 16.36
C GLY A 539 1.36 16.51 15.81
N ALA A 540 2.19 17.45 16.27
CA ALA A 540 1.90 18.88 16.14
C ALA A 540 2.82 19.61 15.16
N ASP A 541 2.33 19.85 13.95
CA ASP A 541 3.14 20.34 12.84
C ASP A 541 2.97 21.84 12.56
N GLN A 542 4.01 22.43 11.99
CA GLN A 542 4.03 23.81 11.52
C GLN A 542 4.31 23.82 10.01
N LEU A 543 3.46 24.50 9.25
CA LEU A 543 3.67 24.66 7.82
C LEU A 543 3.79 26.09 7.37
N ASP A 544 4.59 26.25 6.32
CA ASP A 544 4.66 27.41 5.45
C ASP A 544 4.60 26.92 4.00
N GLY A 545 3.55 27.29 3.28
CA GLY A 545 3.38 26.92 1.86
C GLY A 545 4.24 27.77 0.93
N GLY A 546 4.58 29.00 1.33
CA GLY A 546 5.38 29.90 0.50
C GLY A 546 4.60 30.51 -0.67
N ASP A 547 5.13 30.41 -1.89
CA ASP A 547 4.62 31.08 -3.09
C ASP A 547 3.88 30.09 -4.02
N GLY A 548 2.55 30.19 -4.11
CA GLY A 548 1.78 29.54 -5.17
C GLY A 548 0.40 29.09 -4.70
N TYR A 549 -0.13 28.00 -5.27
CA TYR A 549 -1.42 27.42 -4.85
C TYR A 549 -1.19 26.18 -4.00
N ASP A 550 -1.04 26.38 -2.69
CA ASP A 550 -0.67 25.29 -1.79
C ASP A 550 -1.90 24.70 -1.09
N GLN A 551 -1.85 23.39 -0.84
CA GLN A 551 -2.92 22.61 -0.24
C GLN A 551 -2.44 21.88 1.02
N VAL A 552 -3.33 21.71 2.00
CA VAL A 552 -3.14 20.78 3.12
C VAL A 552 -4.18 19.67 3.07
N HIS A 553 -3.74 18.42 3.13
CA HIS A 553 -4.62 17.26 3.23
C HIS A 553 -4.60 16.71 4.66
N GLY A 554 -5.69 16.89 5.40
CA GLY A 554 -5.91 16.27 6.71
C GLY A 554 -6.59 14.92 6.54
N ARG A 555 -5.89 13.83 6.85
CA ARG A 555 -6.34 12.45 6.60
C ARG A 555 -6.60 11.68 7.89
N GLY A 556 -7.63 10.84 7.93
CA GLY A 556 -7.80 9.82 8.96
C GLY A 556 -7.55 8.40 8.43
N GLY A 557 -8.14 7.39 9.07
CA GLY A 557 -7.94 5.97 8.78
C GLY A 557 -9.25 5.28 8.36
N ASP A 558 -9.38 3.99 8.67
CA ASP A 558 -10.62 3.22 8.43
C ASP A 558 -11.51 3.15 9.70
N GLY A 559 -11.30 4.07 10.66
CA GLY A 559 -11.91 4.06 11.98
C GLY A 559 -12.83 5.26 12.21
N ALA A 560 -13.47 5.31 13.38
CA ALA A 560 -14.19 6.52 13.78
C ALA A 560 -13.19 7.57 14.30
N GLU A 561 -13.00 8.61 13.52
CA GLU A 561 -12.11 9.74 13.77
C GLU A 561 -12.88 11.02 14.14
N SER A 562 -12.16 11.94 14.79
CA SER A 562 -12.73 13.25 15.10
C SER A 562 -11.71 14.35 14.83
N PHE A 563 -12.11 15.32 14.03
CA PHE A 563 -11.32 16.49 13.70
C PHE A 563 -12.04 17.78 14.10
N THR A 564 -11.28 18.78 14.53
CA THR A 564 -11.78 20.12 14.81
C THR A 564 -10.95 21.14 14.04
N LEU A 565 -11.63 21.99 13.27
CA LEU A 565 -11.05 23.10 12.54
C LEU A 565 -11.39 24.39 13.30
N GLN A 566 -10.38 25.11 13.79
CA GLN A 566 -10.59 26.30 14.61
C GLN A 566 -9.50 27.35 14.38
N GLU A 567 -9.79 28.58 14.78
CA GLU A 567 -8.80 29.65 14.79
C GLU A 567 -7.72 29.41 15.87
N ASN A 568 -6.44 29.49 15.51
CA ASN A 568 -5.38 29.42 16.50
C ASN A 568 -5.28 30.74 17.32
N ALA A 569 -5.91 30.75 18.49
CA ALA A 569 -5.95 31.92 19.37
C ALA A 569 -4.59 32.36 19.95
N GLN A 570 -3.55 31.51 19.96
CA GLN A 570 -2.22 31.89 20.43
C GLN A 570 -1.51 32.83 19.45
N ASP A 571 -1.84 32.69 18.16
CA ASP A 571 -1.21 33.44 17.08
C ASP A 571 -1.64 34.91 17.10
N LEU A 572 -2.92 35.18 17.40
CA LEU A 572 -3.47 36.54 17.55
C LEU A 572 -2.79 37.39 18.64
N VAL A 573 -2.06 36.76 19.57
CA VAL A 573 -1.28 37.48 20.59
C VAL A 573 -0.01 38.10 19.99
N TYR A 574 0.50 37.53 18.89
CA TYR A 574 1.76 37.89 18.26
C TYR A 574 1.64 38.41 16.82
N ASN A 575 0.53 38.13 16.12
CA ASN A 575 0.27 38.53 14.74
C ASN A 575 -1.06 39.32 14.58
N THR A 576 -1.36 39.79 13.37
CA THR A 576 -2.63 40.47 13.03
C THR A 576 -3.61 39.57 12.27
N THR A 577 -3.24 38.33 12.00
CA THR A 577 -3.96 37.35 11.16
C THR A 577 -3.78 35.97 11.78
N ALA A 578 -4.85 35.26 12.10
CA ALA A 578 -4.72 33.95 12.70
C ALA A 578 -4.46 32.86 11.65
N ARG A 579 -3.76 31.80 12.07
CA ARG A 579 -3.67 30.54 11.30
C ARG A 579 -4.90 29.68 11.58
N LEU A 580 -5.34 28.93 10.57
CA LEU A 580 -6.27 27.83 10.78
C LEU A 580 -5.52 26.71 11.51
N GLN A 581 -6.17 26.11 12.50
CA GLN A 581 -5.68 24.94 13.19
C GLN A 581 -6.64 23.78 12.97
N ILE A 582 -6.13 22.66 12.49
CA ILE A 582 -6.82 21.37 12.43
C ILE A 582 -6.30 20.55 13.60
N THR A 583 -7.16 19.91 14.38
CA THR A 583 -6.76 19.08 15.53
C THR A 583 -7.60 17.82 15.62
N ASP A 584 -7.00 16.72 16.09
CA ASP A 584 -7.71 15.48 16.45
C ASP A 584 -7.96 15.37 17.98
N GLY A 585 -7.72 16.46 18.70
CA GLY A 585 -7.75 16.53 20.17
C GLY A 585 -6.41 16.25 20.86
N THR A 586 -5.58 15.36 20.32
CA THR A 586 -4.24 15.04 20.85
C THR A 586 -3.09 15.66 20.07
N SER A 587 -3.31 15.88 18.78
CA SER A 587 -2.39 16.39 17.77
C SER A 587 -3.03 17.58 17.05
N ALA A 588 -2.22 18.46 16.47
CA ALA A 588 -2.75 19.64 15.79
C ALA A 588 -1.79 20.21 14.76
N ILE A 589 -2.30 20.51 13.58
CA ILE A 589 -1.54 21.16 12.51
C ILE A 589 -1.98 22.61 12.34
N ASN A 590 -1.00 23.52 12.25
CA ASN A 590 -1.25 24.96 12.12
C ASN A 590 -0.95 25.41 10.69
N VAL A 591 -2.01 25.62 9.92
CA VAL A 591 -1.96 25.98 8.50
C VAL A 591 -1.62 27.46 8.35
N GLY A 592 -0.47 27.74 7.72
CA GLY A 592 0.04 29.08 7.45
C GLY A 592 -0.86 29.90 6.51
N HIS A 593 -0.60 31.20 6.41
CA HIS A 593 -1.40 32.14 5.62
C HIS A 593 -1.15 32.07 4.10
N THR A 594 -0.22 31.22 3.67
CA THR A 594 0.16 31.03 2.26
C THR A 594 -0.65 29.91 1.59
N PHE A 595 -1.33 29.07 2.37
CA PHE A 595 -2.16 28.00 1.83
C PHE A 595 -3.45 28.55 1.21
N SER A 596 -3.82 27.94 0.09
CA SER A 596 -5.02 28.29 -0.68
C SER A 596 -6.18 27.36 -0.37
N GLU A 597 -5.91 26.12 0.03
CA GLU A 597 -6.92 25.09 0.25
C GLU A 597 -6.56 24.12 1.38
N VAL A 598 -7.59 23.68 2.11
CA VAL A 598 -7.52 22.57 3.05
C VAL A 598 -8.54 21.53 2.60
N VAL A 599 -8.10 20.29 2.45
CA VAL A 599 -8.95 19.14 2.14
C VAL A 599 -8.94 18.22 3.36
N MET A 600 -10.11 17.96 3.92
CA MET A 600 -10.31 17.00 5.01
C MET A 600 -10.89 15.71 4.45
N GLN A 601 -10.24 14.60 4.78
CA GLN A 601 -10.52 13.24 4.30
C GLN A 601 -10.37 12.26 5.48
N PRO A 602 -11.35 12.17 6.38
CA PRO A 602 -11.23 11.37 7.59
C PRO A 602 -11.16 9.86 7.28
N GLY A 603 -11.70 9.41 6.14
CA GLY A 603 -11.51 8.06 5.62
C GLY A 603 -12.78 7.22 5.78
N ASP A 604 -12.65 5.90 5.89
CA ASP A 604 -13.82 5.07 6.21
C ASP A 604 -14.08 5.13 7.73
N GLY A 605 -15.34 5.08 8.18
CA GLY A 605 -15.74 5.06 9.59
C GLY A 605 -16.78 6.14 9.92
N ASP A 606 -17.44 6.03 11.08
CA ASP A 606 -18.39 7.06 11.51
C ASP A 606 -17.61 8.25 12.12
N ASP A 607 -17.35 9.28 11.31
CA ASP A 607 -16.46 10.37 11.62
C ASP A 607 -17.18 11.61 12.18
N THR A 608 -16.42 12.50 12.83
CA THR A 608 -16.96 13.78 13.30
C THR A 608 -16.00 14.93 13.02
N ILE A 609 -16.41 15.82 12.12
CA ILE A 609 -15.66 17.02 11.75
C ILE A 609 -16.42 18.25 12.25
N THR A 610 -15.80 18.99 13.18
CA THR A 610 -16.37 20.22 13.75
C THR A 610 -15.61 21.44 13.23
N LEU A 611 -16.32 22.36 12.60
CA LEU A 611 -15.81 23.68 12.26
C LEU A 611 -16.18 24.68 13.38
N GLY A 612 -15.22 25.52 13.78
CA GLY A 612 -15.43 26.65 14.67
C GLY A 612 -15.30 27.99 13.96
N ASP A 613 -15.50 29.09 14.70
CA ASP A 613 -15.36 30.45 14.17
C ASP A 613 -13.94 30.72 13.61
N LEU A 614 -13.86 31.27 12.38
CA LEU A 614 -12.60 31.60 11.69
C LEU A 614 -12.45 33.09 11.29
N PRO A 615 -12.87 34.08 12.10
CA PRO A 615 -13.06 35.47 11.66
C PRO A 615 -11.76 36.21 11.27
N HIS A 616 -10.59 35.76 11.73
CA HIS A 616 -9.30 36.36 11.36
C HIS A 616 -8.41 35.43 10.52
N VAL A 617 -8.94 34.30 10.05
CA VAL A 617 -8.28 33.46 9.05
C VAL A 617 -8.44 34.15 7.68
N PRO A 618 -7.37 34.29 6.88
CA PRO A 618 -7.46 34.86 5.54
C PRO A 618 -8.30 33.98 4.60
N SER A 619 -8.57 34.47 3.38
CA SER A 619 -9.35 33.71 2.39
C SER A 619 -8.71 32.35 2.12
N LEU A 620 -9.46 31.30 2.41
CA LEU A 620 -9.06 29.90 2.31
C LEU A 620 -10.27 29.10 1.82
N LEU A 621 -10.05 28.09 0.99
CA LEU A 621 -11.07 27.09 0.70
C LEU A 621 -10.89 25.89 1.64
N VAL A 622 -11.96 25.45 2.28
CA VAL A 622 -11.98 24.22 3.07
C VAL A 622 -12.94 23.25 2.38
N ARG A 623 -12.44 22.10 1.96
CA ARG A 623 -13.26 20.98 1.49
C ARG A 623 -13.29 19.92 2.56
N ILE A 624 -14.47 19.44 2.89
CA ILE A 624 -14.67 18.36 3.83
C ILE A 624 -15.39 17.26 3.07
N ASN A 625 -14.77 16.08 3.03
CA ASN A 625 -15.32 14.88 2.41
C ASN A 625 -15.38 13.82 3.49
N GLY A 626 -16.56 13.36 3.89
CA GLY A 626 -16.74 12.31 4.91
C GLY A 626 -16.24 10.95 4.44
N GLU A 627 -16.32 10.68 3.14
CA GLU A 627 -15.91 9.42 2.50
C GLU A 627 -16.87 8.28 2.81
N GLY A 628 -16.63 7.40 3.78
CA GLY A 628 -17.48 6.21 3.95
C GLY A 628 -17.84 5.92 5.39
N GLY A 629 -19.07 6.17 5.82
CA GLY A 629 -19.53 5.95 7.18
C GLY A 629 -20.76 6.81 7.49
N ASN A 630 -21.22 6.83 8.74
CA ASN A 630 -22.28 7.75 9.14
C ASN A 630 -21.64 8.96 9.82
N ASP A 631 -21.35 9.99 9.04
CA ASP A 631 -20.49 11.10 9.43
C ASP A 631 -21.27 12.28 10.00
N VAL A 632 -20.60 13.05 10.85
CA VAL A 632 -21.14 14.29 11.41
C VAL A 632 -20.24 15.45 11.02
N LEU A 633 -20.68 16.25 10.04
CA LEU A 633 -19.99 17.42 9.53
C LEU A 633 -20.71 18.68 10.03
N THR A 634 -20.22 19.34 11.08
CA THR A 634 -20.96 20.44 11.72
C THR A 634 -20.19 21.75 11.77
N ALA A 635 -20.84 22.81 11.27
CA ALA A 635 -20.40 24.20 11.34
C ALA A 635 -21.47 25.11 11.97
N ALA A 636 -22.34 24.54 12.80
CA ALA A 636 -23.53 25.20 13.33
C ALA A 636 -23.24 26.54 14.03
N GLY A 637 -23.80 27.63 13.49
CA GLY A 637 -23.69 28.97 14.07
C GLY A 637 -22.28 29.56 14.01
N THR A 638 -21.43 29.07 13.11
CA THR A 638 -20.08 29.59 12.89
C THR A 638 -20.07 30.75 11.91
N ASP A 639 -19.24 31.76 12.21
CA ASP A 639 -18.84 32.77 11.23
C ASP A 639 -17.45 32.40 10.69
N PRO A 640 -17.36 31.72 9.52
CA PRO A 640 -16.09 31.40 8.89
C PRO A 640 -15.39 32.64 8.29
N GLY A 641 -16.00 33.83 8.39
CA GLY A 641 -15.46 35.09 7.91
C GLY A 641 -15.40 35.16 6.39
N VAL A 642 -14.20 34.94 5.83
CA VAL A 642 -13.97 34.91 4.37
C VAL A 642 -13.56 33.53 3.86
N VAL A 643 -13.52 32.53 4.74
CA VAL A 643 -13.27 31.14 4.40
C VAL A 643 -14.51 30.58 3.70
N ARG A 644 -14.30 29.88 2.58
CA ARG A 644 -15.37 29.13 1.89
C ARG A 644 -15.29 27.68 2.32
N VAL A 645 -16.43 27.07 2.60
CA VAL A 645 -16.51 25.67 2.99
C VAL A 645 -17.35 24.91 1.96
N LEU A 646 -16.92 23.70 1.63
CA LEU A 646 -17.68 22.73 0.85
C LEU A 646 -17.81 21.47 1.70
N PHE A 647 -19.03 20.99 1.86
CA PHE A 647 -19.34 19.76 2.58
C PHE A 647 -19.78 18.68 1.59
N ASP A 648 -19.23 17.48 1.77
CA ASP A 648 -19.55 16.26 1.04
C ASP A 648 -19.60 15.15 2.09
N GLY A 649 -20.74 14.51 2.27
CA GLY A 649 -20.95 13.42 3.23
C GLY A 649 -20.26 12.15 2.75
N GLY A 650 -20.65 11.65 1.59
CA GLY A 650 -20.05 10.47 0.98
C GLY A 650 -21.01 9.28 1.02
N ASP A 651 -20.50 8.09 1.32
CA ASP A 651 -21.31 6.89 1.51
C ASP A 651 -21.73 6.77 2.99
N GLY A 652 -22.99 6.46 3.27
CA GLY A 652 -23.57 6.24 4.60
C GLY A 652 -24.54 7.35 5.00
N ASN A 653 -25.14 7.22 6.19
CA ASN A 653 -26.19 8.14 6.62
C ASN A 653 -25.58 9.32 7.40
N ASP A 654 -25.41 10.45 6.74
CA ASP A 654 -24.64 11.57 7.23
C ASP A 654 -25.51 12.63 7.92
N THR A 655 -24.88 13.44 8.77
CA THR A 655 -25.48 14.62 9.37
C THR A 655 -24.61 15.82 9.09
N ILE A 656 -25.07 16.73 8.23
CA ILE A 656 -24.33 17.91 7.82
C ILE A 656 -25.05 19.17 8.29
N THR A 657 -24.31 20.08 8.93
CA THR A 657 -24.79 21.43 9.25
C THR A 657 -23.84 22.48 8.70
N GLY A 658 -24.35 23.30 7.79
CA GLY A 658 -23.66 24.44 7.20
C GLY A 658 -23.42 25.59 8.17
N THR A 659 -23.03 26.72 7.59
CA THR A 659 -22.54 27.93 8.25
C THR A 659 -23.64 29.00 8.29
N GLN A 660 -23.28 30.26 8.54
CA GLN A 660 -24.17 31.43 8.40
C GLN A 660 -24.02 32.16 7.05
N LEU A 661 -23.25 31.57 6.13
CA LEU A 661 -22.99 32.11 4.81
C LEU A 661 -23.54 31.15 3.75
N ARG A 662 -23.45 31.54 2.48
CA ARG A 662 -23.73 30.63 1.38
C ARG A 662 -22.83 29.39 1.42
N ASP A 663 -23.46 28.24 1.55
CA ASP A 663 -22.82 26.93 1.55
C ASP A 663 -23.13 26.09 0.31
N THR A 664 -22.32 25.06 0.13
CA THR A 664 -22.57 23.98 -0.83
C THR A 664 -22.42 22.68 -0.07
N ILE A 665 -23.49 21.90 -0.02
CA ILE A 665 -23.62 20.67 0.77
C ILE A 665 -24.06 19.55 -0.17
N ARG A 666 -23.43 18.39 -0.03
CA ARG A 666 -23.84 17.12 -0.65
C ARG A 666 -23.92 16.06 0.44
N GLY A 667 -25.04 15.34 0.49
CA GLY A 667 -25.22 14.15 1.31
C GLY A 667 -24.41 13.00 0.73
N GLY A 668 -24.89 12.41 -0.36
CA GLY A 668 -24.21 11.34 -1.08
C GLY A 668 -25.08 10.10 -1.18
N ASP A 669 -24.54 8.94 -0.85
CA ASP A 669 -25.29 7.67 -0.81
C ASP A 669 -25.72 7.38 0.63
N GLY A 670 -26.99 7.41 0.99
CA GLY A 670 -27.48 7.09 2.34
C GLY A 670 -28.72 7.89 2.71
N ASP A 671 -29.31 7.61 3.87
CA ASP A 671 -30.41 8.46 4.37
C ASP A 671 -29.81 9.63 5.17
N ASP A 672 -29.66 10.80 4.56
CA ASP A 672 -28.90 11.93 5.10
C ASP A 672 -29.76 12.99 5.81
N GLU A 673 -29.15 13.71 6.75
CA GLU A 673 -29.75 14.84 7.48
C GLU A 673 -28.96 16.12 7.23
N LEU A 674 -29.43 16.98 6.33
CA LEU A 674 -28.72 18.13 5.79
C LEU A 674 -29.37 19.45 6.19
N TYR A 675 -28.56 20.34 6.77
CA TYR A 675 -29.01 21.65 7.27
C TYR A 675 -28.18 22.79 6.64
N GLY A 676 -28.80 23.68 5.87
CA GLY A 676 -28.15 24.81 5.18
C GLY A 676 -27.59 25.84 6.14
N GLY A 677 -28.47 26.44 6.95
CA GLY A 677 -28.12 27.45 7.94
C GLY A 677 -28.69 28.81 7.56
N ASP A 678 -28.02 29.90 7.97
CA ASP A 678 -28.36 31.19 7.36
C ASP A 678 -27.59 31.27 6.05
N GLY A 679 -28.16 31.73 4.94
CA GLY A 679 -27.42 31.56 3.70
C GLY A 679 -28.19 31.86 2.44
N ASN A 680 -27.76 31.20 1.38
CA ASN A 680 -28.40 31.16 0.07
C ASN A 680 -27.77 29.92 -0.56
N ASP A 681 -28.18 28.77 -0.05
CA ASP A 681 -27.41 27.55 -0.05
C ASP A 681 -27.75 26.66 -1.23
N SER A 682 -26.85 25.73 -1.53
CA SER A 682 -27.06 24.70 -2.53
C SER A 682 -26.87 23.35 -1.84
N ILE A 683 -27.94 22.61 -1.67
CA ILE A 683 -27.96 21.34 -0.94
C ILE A 683 -28.49 20.24 -1.87
N GLN A 684 -27.76 19.13 -1.93
CA GLN A 684 -28.11 17.92 -2.66
C GLN A 684 -28.12 16.76 -1.68
N GLY A 685 -29.24 16.04 -1.58
CA GLY A 685 -29.41 14.81 -0.81
C GLY A 685 -28.58 13.69 -1.44
N GLY A 686 -29.10 13.09 -2.50
CA GLY A 686 -28.40 12.09 -3.29
C GLY A 686 -29.21 10.80 -3.40
N ASP A 687 -28.60 9.65 -3.14
CA ASP A 687 -29.28 8.35 -3.16
C ASP A 687 -29.71 7.98 -1.72
N GLY A 688 -31.01 7.95 -1.40
CA GLY A 688 -31.53 7.51 -0.10
C GLY A 688 -32.71 8.35 0.37
N ASP A 689 -33.30 8.01 1.53
CA ASP A 689 -34.45 8.77 2.06
C ASP A 689 -33.96 9.99 2.86
N ASP A 690 -33.77 11.15 2.20
CA ASP A 690 -33.08 12.30 2.78
C ASP A 690 -34.00 13.29 3.53
N VAL A 691 -33.41 14.00 4.49
CA VAL A 691 -34.02 15.13 5.19
C VAL A 691 -33.17 16.38 4.95
N ILE A 692 -33.73 17.34 4.22
CA ILE A 692 -33.06 18.58 3.83
C ILE A 692 -33.81 19.79 4.37
N ASP A 693 -33.11 20.63 5.15
CA ASP A 693 -33.64 21.85 5.76
C ASP A 693 -32.76 23.06 5.37
N GLY A 694 -33.25 23.91 4.48
CA GLY A 694 -32.56 25.10 3.95
C GLY A 694 -32.33 26.19 5.00
N GLN A 695 -33.31 26.39 5.89
CA GLN A 695 -33.39 27.45 6.90
C GLN A 695 -33.56 28.87 6.32
N ASP A 696 -32.70 29.83 6.66
CA ASP A 696 -32.92 31.25 6.31
C ASP A 696 -32.14 31.57 5.03
N GLY A 697 -32.76 32.13 4.00
CA GLY A 697 -32.09 32.48 2.74
C GLY A 697 -32.81 31.94 1.51
N ASP A 698 -32.46 32.43 0.31
CA ASP A 698 -33.01 31.83 -0.92
C ASP A 698 -32.16 30.62 -1.33
N ASP A 699 -32.68 29.41 -1.09
CA ASP A 699 -31.97 28.15 -1.19
C ASP A 699 -32.31 27.33 -2.44
N LEU A 700 -31.41 26.40 -2.80
CA LEU A 700 -31.64 25.36 -3.79
C LEU A 700 -31.47 24.00 -3.12
N LEU A 701 -32.58 23.26 -3.00
CA LEU A 701 -32.64 21.94 -2.38
C LEU A 701 -33.01 20.87 -3.42
N LEU A 702 -32.20 19.82 -3.52
CA LEU A 702 -32.40 18.70 -4.45
C LEU A 702 -32.42 17.39 -3.65
N GLY A 703 -33.52 16.64 -3.66
CA GLY A 703 -33.63 15.32 -3.02
C GLY A 703 -32.90 14.23 -3.81
N GLU A 704 -33.23 14.12 -5.10
CA GLU A 704 -32.73 13.12 -6.06
C GLU A 704 -33.43 11.76 -5.96
N ASN A 705 -32.79 10.68 -5.50
CA ASN A 705 -33.42 9.36 -5.51
C ASN A 705 -33.82 8.96 -4.08
N GLY A 706 -35.11 8.83 -3.78
CA GLY A 706 -35.55 8.27 -2.50
C GLY A 706 -36.86 8.85 -2.02
N PHE A 707 -37.24 8.60 -0.76
CA PHE A 707 -38.40 9.26 -0.16
C PHE A 707 -37.97 10.48 0.66
N ASP A 708 -37.83 11.61 -0.02
CA ASP A 708 -37.17 12.79 0.55
C ASP A 708 -38.14 13.73 1.28
N THR A 709 -37.60 14.45 2.26
CA THR A 709 -38.28 15.55 2.96
C THR A 709 -37.47 16.83 2.83
N LEU A 710 -37.98 17.80 2.07
CA LEU A 710 -37.35 19.10 1.81
C LEU A 710 -38.15 20.23 2.48
N GLU A 711 -37.49 21.08 3.25
CA GLU A 711 -38.05 22.28 3.88
C GLU A 711 -37.20 23.51 3.54
N GLY A 712 -37.74 24.44 2.74
CA GLY A 712 -37.06 25.70 2.37
C GLY A 712 -36.98 26.69 3.53
N ASN A 713 -38.07 26.81 4.30
CA ASN A 713 -38.27 27.76 5.38
C ASN A 713 -38.38 29.23 4.91
N ALA A 714 -37.35 30.05 5.05
CA ALA A 714 -37.50 31.51 4.93
C ALA A 714 -36.64 32.08 3.81
N GLY A 715 -37.23 32.30 2.64
CA GLY A 715 -36.54 32.79 1.47
C GLY A 715 -37.38 32.53 0.25
N ASN A 716 -36.87 32.86 -0.93
CA ASN A 716 -37.49 32.45 -2.18
C ASN A 716 -36.81 31.18 -2.68
N ASP A 717 -37.29 30.02 -2.25
CA ASP A 717 -36.57 28.75 -2.36
C ASP A 717 -36.89 27.98 -3.64
N GLN A 718 -35.96 27.12 -4.05
CA GLN A 718 -36.15 26.15 -5.14
C GLN A 718 -35.96 24.75 -4.61
N LEU A 719 -37.05 23.96 -4.59
CA LEU A 719 -37.08 22.59 -4.09
C LEU A 719 -37.39 21.62 -5.23
N VAL A 720 -36.60 20.57 -5.38
CA VAL A 720 -36.84 19.47 -6.33
C VAL A 720 -36.79 18.15 -5.57
N GLY A 721 -37.88 17.39 -5.60
CA GLY A 721 -38.00 16.08 -4.96
C GLY A 721 -37.13 15.06 -5.68
N GLY A 722 -37.59 14.58 -6.84
CA GLY A 722 -36.80 13.74 -7.72
C GLY A 722 -37.56 12.48 -8.12
N GLU A 723 -36.96 11.31 -7.96
CA GLU A 723 -37.69 10.04 -8.10
C GLU A 723 -38.37 9.69 -6.77
N ASP A 724 -39.42 8.86 -6.84
CA ASP A 724 -40.14 8.28 -5.70
C ASP A 724 -41.19 9.23 -5.05
N ARG A 725 -41.32 9.28 -3.73
CA ARG A 725 -42.45 9.98 -3.07
C ARG A 725 -41.92 10.93 -2.03
N ASP A 726 -42.06 12.20 -2.35
CA ASP A 726 -41.40 13.25 -1.59
C ASP A 726 -42.39 14.13 -0.85
N LEU A 727 -41.85 14.85 0.13
CA LEU A 727 -42.52 15.89 0.89
C LEU A 727 -41.75 17.19 0.75
N LEU A 728 -42.30 18.15 0.02
CA LEU A 728 -41.70 19.46 -0.21
C LEU A 728 -42.52 20.54 0.52
N GLN A 729 -41.84 21.39 1.27
CA GLN A 729 -42.41 22.56 1.96
C GLN A 729 -41.59 23.80 1.63
N GLY A 730 -42.19 24.78 0.93
CA GLY A 730 -41.53 26.05 0.59
C GLY A 730 -41.28 26.88 1.85
N GLY A 731 -42.34 27.44 2.43
CA GLY A 731 -42.27 28.11 3.72
C GLY A 731 -42.75 29.55 3.65
N SER A 732 -41.84 30.51 3.69
CA SER A 732 -42.18 31.92 3.59
C SER A 732 -41.30 32.61 2.57
N GLY A 733 -41.95 33.22 1.58
CA GLY A 733 -41.30 33.79 0.40
C GLY A 733 -41.95 33.21 -0.84
N ASP A 734 -41.53 33.65 -2.02
CA ASP A 734 -42.11 33.19 -3.28
C ASP A 734 -41.32 31.97 -3.77
N ASP A 735 -41.83 30.77 -3.50
CA ASP A 735 -41.10 29.51 -3.65
C ASP A 735 -41.40 28.79 -4.98
N VAL A 736 -40.47 27.95 -5.43
CA VAL A 736 -40.64 27.04 -6.58
C VAL A 736 -40.42 25.60 -6.13
N LEU A 737 -41.46 24.78 -6.21
CA LEU A 737 -41.42 23.37 -5.82
C LEU A 737 -41.70 22.48 -7.04
N ASN A 738 -40.89 21.45 -7.24
CA ASN A 738 -41.08 20.44 -8.28
C ASN A 738 -41.01 19.03 -7.68
N GLY A 739 -42.10 18.26 -7.77
CA GLY A 739 -42.14 16.86 -7.31
C GLY A 739 -41.38 15.90 -8.23
N ASP A 740 -41.25 16.25 -9.51
CA ASP A 740 -40.73 15.36 -10.56
C ASP A 740 -41.50 14.05 -10.72
N ALA A 741 -41.04 12.91 -10.23
CA ALA A 741 -41.64 11.61 -10.53
C ALA A 741 -41.97 10.81 -9.28
N GLY A 742 -43.26 10.67 -9.00
CA GLY A 742 -43.80 9.55 -8.26
C GLY A 742 -45.08 9.87 -7.50
N ARG A 743 -45.07 10.17 -6.21
CA ARG A 743 -46.35 10.51 -5.55
C ARG A 743 -46.18 11.52 -4.44
N ASP A 744 -46.12 12.77 -4.84
CA ASP A 744 -45.50 13.80 -4.04
C ASP A 744 -46.53 14.59 -3.25
N THR A 745 -46.03 15.29 -2.24
CA THR A 745 -46.81 16.23 -1.45
C THR A 745 -46.07 17.55 -1.38
N LEU A 746 -46.59 18.55 -2.09
CA LEU A 746 -46.01 19.88 -2.20
C LEU A 746 -46.85 20.89 -1.41
N ASN A 747 -46.20 21.78 -0.66
CA ASN A 747 -46.86 22.84 0.10
C ASN A 747 -46.06 24.14 0.01
N GLY A 748 -46.57 25.12 -0.74
CA GLY A 748 -45.91 26.43 -0.91
C GLY A 748 -45.87 27.23 0.39
N LYS A 749 -46.97 27.18 1.15
CA LYS A 749 -47.19 27.84 2.45
C LYS A 749 -47.52 29.32 2.32
N SER A 750 -46.55 30.22 2.28
CA SER A 750 -46.83 31.66 2.30
C SER A 750 -45.94 32.46 1.37
N GLY A 751 -46.57 33.17 0.43
CA GLY A 751 -45.91 33.86 -0.67
C GLY A 751 -46.61 33.48 -1.97
N ASP A 752 -46.18 34.07 -3.08
CA ASP A 752 -46.77 33.75 -4.38
C ASP A 752 -45.99 32.55 -4.97
N ASP A 753 -46.46 31.33 -4.70
CA ASP A 753 -45.68 30.10 -4.92
C ASP A 753 -45.95 29.47 -6.31
N THR A 754 -44.96 28.74 -6.84
CA THR A 754 -45.11 27.93 -8.07
C THR A 754 -44.81 26.47 -7.78
N LEU A 755 -45.81 25.60 -7.95
CA LEU A 755 -45.71 24.16 -7.66
C LEU A 755 -45.95 23.35 -8.95
N PHE A 756 -45.11 22.34 -9.17
CA PHE A 756 -45.23 21.35 -10.25
C PHE A 756 -45.29 19.93 -9.65
N GLY A 757 -46.37 19.18 -9.90
CA GLY A 757 -46.54 17.80 -9.44
C GLY A 757 -45.63 16.85 -10.20
N GLY A 758 -45.82 16.76 -11.52
CA GLY A 758 -44.94 16.03 -12.42
C GLY A 758 -45.59 14.74 -12.92
N GLU A 759 -44.90 13.60 -12.85
CA GLU A 759 -45.49 12.28 -13.10
C GLU A 759 -45.91 11.66 -11.77
N GLY A 760 -47.21 11.47 -11.49
CA GLY A 760 -47.57 10.97 -10.16
C GLY A 760 -49.01 11.16 -9.75
N THR A 761 -49.37 10.78 -8.52
CA THR A 761 -50.72 11.09 -8.00
C THR A 761 -50.61 12.05 -6.84
N ASP A 762 -50.42 13.31 -7.17
CA ASP A 762 -49.77 14.28 -6.31
C ASP A 762 -50.79 15.05 -5.47
N ARG A 763 -50.27 15.65 -4.39
CA ARG A 763 -51.04 16.53 -3.51
C ARG A 763 -50.34 17.87 -3.39
N MET A 764 -50.99 18.91 -3.87
CA MET A 764 -50.40 20.25 -3.94
C MET A 764 -51.25 21.23 -3.14
N TYR A 765 -50.60 22.02 -2.29
CA TYR A 765 -51.21 23.08 -1.50
C TYR A 765 -50.46 24.38 -1.79
N GLY A 766 -51.11 25.37 -2.40
CA GLY A 766 -50.53 26.70 -2.61
C GLY A 766 -50.27 27.38 -1.27
N GLY A 767 -51.35 27.81 -0.61
CA GLY A 767 -51.29 28.26 0.77
C GLY A 767 -51.86 29.65 0.95
N THR A 768 -51.01 30.65 1.13
CA THR A 768 -51.44 32.05 1.15
C THR A 768 -50.59 32.86 0.18
N GLY A 769 -51.22 33.60 -0.71
CA GLY A 769 -50.56 34.30 -1.81
C GLY A 769 -51.19 33.89 -3.12
N ASP A 770 -50.82 34.53 -4.22
CA ASP A 770 -51.40 34.22 -5.53
C ASP A 770 -50.58 33.10 -6.19
N ASP A 771 -51.04 31.85 -6.04
CA ASP A 771 -50.23 30.66 -6.33
C ASP A 771 -50.44 30.11 -7.76
N VAL A 772 -49.44 29.41 -8.29
CA VAL A 772 -49.51 28.65 -9.56
C VAL A 772 -49.25 27.18 -9.30
N LEU A 773 -50.24 26.32 -9.56
CA LEU A 773 -50.15 24.87 -9.39
C LEU A 773 -50.38 24.16 -10.73
N ASP A 774 -49.49 23.25 -11.09
CA ASP A 774 -49.58 22.38 -12.27
C ASP A 774 -49.44 20.91 -11.85
N GLY A 775 -50.51 20.11 -11.98
CA GLY A 775 -50.55 18.70 -11.58
C GLY A 775 -49.64 17.84 -12.43
N GLY A 776 -49.78 17.93 -13.75
CA GLY A 776 -48.94 17.22 -14.70
C GLY A 776 -49.63 15.96 -15.22
N ARG A 777 -49.12 14.78 -14.88
CA ARG A 777 -49.69 13.50 -15.33
C ARG A 777 -50.25 12.70 -14.16
N ASP A 778 -51.27 11.91 -14.50
CA ASP A 778 -52.01 11.01 -13.62
C ASP A 778 -52.98 11.79 -12.68
N ASP A 779 -53.70 11.08 -11.80
CA ASP A 779 -54.84 11.68 -11.07
C ASP A 779 -54.38 12.52 -9.86
N ASP A 780 -54.46 13.85 -9.96
CA ASP A 780 -53.90 14.79 -8.98
C ASP A 780 -54.92 15.47 -8.05
N SER A 781 -54.42 16.09 -6.98
CA SER A 781 -55.22 16.87 -6.03
C SER A 781 -54.58 18.22 -5.70
N LEU A 782 -55.13 19.29 -6.27
CA LEU A 782 -54.64 20.66 -6.18
C LEU A 782 -55.56 21.52 -5.28
N TYR A 783 -54.94 22.29 -4.37
CA TYR A 783 -55.61 23.19 -3.44
C TYR A 783 -54.91 24.56 -3.46
N GLY A 784 -55.53 25.58 -4.05
CA GLY A 784 -55.00 26.96 -4.06
C GLY A 784 -54.97 27.56 -2.64
N ASN A 785 -56.10 27.47 -1.94
CA ASN A 785 -56.37 27.95 -0.59
C ASN A 785 -56.73 29.44 -0.47
N SER A 786 -55.77 30.37 -0.45
CA SER A 786 -56.07 31.79 -0.19
C SER A 786 -55.21 32.70 -1.05
N GLY A 787 -55.84 33.39 -2.00
CA GLY A 787 -55.21 34.24 -2.99
C GLY A 787 -55.91 34.06 -4.32
N ASP A 788 -55.52 34.82 -5.33
CA ASP A 788 -56.07 34.66 -6.67
C ASP A 788 -55.24 33.59 -7.42
N ASP A 789 -55.63 32.32 -7.28
CA ASP A 789 -54.78 31.17 -7.65
C ASP A 789 -54.99 30.70 -9.10
N ARG A 790 -53.96 30.07 -9.68
CA ARG A 790 -54.01 29.40 -10.98
C ARG A 790 -53.72 27.91 -10.85
N LEU A 791 -54.71 27.07 -11.12
CA LEU A 791 -54.59 25.61 -11.04
C LEU A 791 -54.75 24.96 -12.43
N LEU A 792 -53.86 24.03 -12.77
CA LEU A 792 -53.90 23.21 -13.97
C LEU A 792 -53.85 21.72 -13.58
N GLY A 793 -54.83 20.93 -14.03
CA GLY A 793 -54.80 19.46 -13.87
C GLY A 793 -53.87 18.79 -14.89
N ASP A 794 -54.03 19.15 -16.16
CA ASP A 794 -53.29 18.63 -17.33
C ASP A 794 -53.76 17.23 -17.77
N HIS A 795 -53.12 16.14 -17.36
CA HIS A 795 -53.52 14.79 -17.78
C HIS A 795 -53.96 13.93 -16.59
N GLY A 796 -55.24 13.57 -16.47
CA GLY A 796 -55.67 12.78 -15.32
C GLY A 796 -57.13 13.01 -15.00
N ASN A 797 -57.67 12.32 -13.98
CA ASN A 797 -58.95 12.69 -13.41
C ASN A 797 -58.68 13.48 -12.13
N ASP A 798 -58.58 14.80 -12.27
CA ASP A 798 -57.99 15.66 -11.26
C ASP A 798 -59.03 16.25 -10.31
N SER A 799 -58.59 16.62 -9.11
CA SER A 799 -59.40 17.37 -8.15
C SER A 799 -58.78 18.72 -7.84
N LEU A 800 -59.38 19.78 -8.38
CA LEU A 800 -58.93 21.17 -8.22
C LEU A 800 -59.88 21.92 -7.27
N LYS A 801 -59.31 22.64 -6.30
CA LYS A 801 -60.04 23.52 -5.39
C LYS A 801 -59.35 24.88 -5.31
N GLY A 802 -60.04 25.93 -5.73
CA GLY A 802 -59.55 27.31 -5.69
C GLY A 802 -59.40 27.79 -4.25
N GLY A 803 -60.51 28.12 -3.58
CA GLY A 803 -60.50 28.41 -2.15
C GLY A 803 -61.09 29.78 -1.84
N ASN A 804 -60.28 30.73 -1.38
CA ASN A 804 -60.69 32.14 -1.28
C ASN A 804 -59.86 32.98 -2.23
N GLY A 805 -60.53 33.79 -3.05
CA GLY A 805 -59.88 34.66 -4.03
C GLY A 805 -60.49 34.40 -5.40
N ASP A 806 -60.12 35.20 -6.39
CA ASP A 806 -60.68 35.07 -7.75
C ASP A 806 -59.83 34.08 -8.56
N ASP A 807 -60.20 32.80 -8.53
CA ASP A 807 -59.34 31.70 -9.00
C ASP A 807 -59.51 31.39 -10.49
N THR A 808 -58.46 30.85 -11.12
CA THR A 808 -58.49 30.32 -12.50
C THR A 808 -58.08 28.85 -12.54
N MET A 809 -59.00 27.97 -12.91
CA MET A 809 -58.81 26.52 -12.90
C MET A 809 -59.10 25.89 -14.26
N VAL A 810 -58.23 24.99 -14.72
CA VAL A 810 -58.41 24.22 -15.96
C VAL A 810 -58.08 22.74 -15.71
N GLY A 811 -59.04 21.85 -16.00
CA GLY A 811 -58.88 20.40 -15.87
C GLY A 811 -57.96 19.80 -16.94
N HIS A 812 -58.25 20.12 -18.21
CA HIS A 812 -57.59 19.59 -19.42
C HIS A 812 -58.09 18.20 -19.84
N ASP A 813 -57.30 17.13 -19.78
CA ASP A 813 -57.68 15.80 -20.29
C ASP A 813 -58.11 14.88 -19.13
N GLY A 814 -59.37 14.43 -19.08
CA GLY A 814 -59.88 13.41 -18.15
C GLY A 814 -61.21 13.80 -17.50
N ASP A 815 -61.75 12.96 -16.61
CA ASP A 815 -63.02 13.26 -15.92
C ASP A 815 -62.76 14.07 -14.62
N ASP A 816 -62.72 15.40 -14.70
CA ASP A 816 -62.20 16.26 -13.64
C ASP A 816 -63.24 16.77 -12.63
N GLN A 817 -62.76 17.20 -11.45
CA GLN A 817 -63.57 17.84 -10.41
C GLN A 817 -63.00 19.21 -10.01
N LEU A 818 -63.69 20.28 -10.40
CA LEU A 818 -63.28 21.67 -10.14
C LEU A 818 -64.26 22.37 -9.18
N PHE A 819 -63.74 22.95 -8.09
CA PHE A 819 -64.53 23.70 -7.11
C PHE A 819 -63.93 25.09 -6.85
N GLY A 820 -64.64 26.16 -7.26
CA GLY A 820 -64.18 27.56 -7.08
C GLY A 820 -64.21 28.01 -5.61
N GLU A 821 -65.26 27.61 -4.90
CA GLU A 821 -65.50 27.95 -3.49
C GLU A 821 -65.90 29.42 -3.23
N ARG A 822 -64.97 30.36 -3.08
CA ARG A 822 -65.29 31.77 -2.77
C ARG A 822 -64.45 32.72 -3.61
N GLY A 823 -65.13 33.54 -4.38
CA GLY A 823 -64.53 34.57 -5.22
C GLY A 823 -65.18 34.53 -6.58
N ASP A 824 -64.79 35.42 -7.49
CA ASP A 824 -65.32 35.43 -8.84
C ASP A 824 -64.46 34.53 -9.73
N ASP A 825 -64.81 33.23 -9.81
CA ASP A 825 -63.91 32.19 -10.31
C ASP A 825 -64.07 31.90 -11.83
N GLN A 826 -63.00 31.40 -12.46
CA GLN A 826 -62.97 30.91 -13.84
C GLN A 826 -62.62 29.42 -13.89
N LEU A 827 -63.57 28.58 -14.29
CA LEU A 827 -63.44 27.12 -14.35
C LEU A 827 -63.57 26.62 -15.80
N GLY A 828 -62.62 25.81 -16.25
CA GLY A 828 -62.69 25.05 -17.51
C GLY A 828 -62.48 23.56 -17.27
N GLY A 829 -63.42 22.71 -17.68
CA GLY A 829 -63.30 21.24 -17.60
C GLY A 829 -62.25 20.75 -18.59
N GLY A 830 -62.59 20.71 -19.87
CA GLY A 830 -61.67 20.29 -20.92
C GLY A 830 -62.24 19.11 -21.71
N ASP A 831 -61.43 18.09 -21.97
CA ASP A 831 -61.86 16.84 -22.61
C ASP A 831 -62.22 15.82 -21.52
N GLY A 832 -63.46 15.36 -21.44
CA GLY A 832 -63.90 14.37 -20.43
C GLY A 832 -65.27 14.69 -19.86
N ASN A 833 -65.75 13.92 -18.88
CA ASN A 833 -67.03 14.19 -18.23
C ASN A 833 -66.80 14.91 -16.90
N ASP A 834 -66.81 16.22 -16.95
CA ASP A 834 -66.30 17.03 -15.85
C ASP A 834 -67.39 17.43 -14.86
N THR A 835 -66.98 17.70 -13.62
CA THR A 835 -67.84 18.27 -12.57
C THR A 835 -67.28 19.62 -12.12
N LEU A 836 -67.94 20.69 -12.51
CA LEU A 836 -67.56 22.07 -12.17
C LEU A 836 -68.55 22.67 -11.16
N ASN A 837 -68.06 23.34 -10.12
CA ASN A 837 -68.89 24.03 -9.13
C ASN A 837 -68.29 25.38 -8.70
N GLY A 838 -68.89 26.48 -9.16
CA GLY A 838 -68.43 27.84 -8.84
C GLY A 838 -68.73 28.27 -7.40
N ALA A 839 -69.77 27.70 -6.78
CA ALA A 839 -70.18 27.97 -5.41
C ALA A 839 -70.57 29.43 -5.10
N ARG A 840 -69.67 30.35 -4.71
CA ARG A 840 -70.02 31.72 -4.30
C ARG A 840 -69.17 32.75 -5.05
N GLY A 841 -69.84 33.59 -5.82
CA GLY A 841 -69.24 34.72 -6.53
C GLY A 841 -69.87 34.83 -7.90
N ASP A 842 -69.40 35.76 -8.73
CA ASP A 842 -69.84 35.91 -10.11
C ASP A 842 -68.94 35.06 -11.02
N ASP A 843 -69.30 33.78 -11.20
CA ASP A 843 -68.40 32.76 -11.77
C ASP A 843 -68.52 32.58 -13.30
N ILE A 844 -67.47 32.05 -13.93
CA ILE A 844 -67.45 31.60 -15.34
C ILE A 844 -67.13 30.09 -15.38
N LEU A 845 -68.06 29.28 -15.88
CA LEU A 845 -67.88 27.84 -16.04
C LEU A 845 -67.94 27.44 -17.52
N LEU A 846 -66.90 26.76 -18.01
CA LEU A 846 -66.78 26.18 -19.34
C LEU A 846 -66.66 24.65 -19.19
N GLY A 847 -67.62 23.88 -19.70
CA GLY A 847 -67.60 22.41 -19.63
C GLY A 847 -66.50 21.84 -20.50
N GLY A 848 -66.73 21.80 -21.81
CA GLY A 848 -65.73 21.37 -22.78
C GLY A 848 -66.27 20.29 -23.70
N ASP A 849 -65.49 19.26 -23.95
CA ASP A 849 -65.87 18.09 -24.73
C ASP A 849 -66.22 16.92 -23.79
N GLY A 850 -67.49 16.51 -23.73
CA GLY A 850 -67.96 15.36 -22.94
C GLY A 850 -69.26 15.68 -22.18
N ASP A 851 -69.78 14.73 -21.40
CA ASP A 851 -71.07 14.90 -20.73
C ASP A 851 -70.89 15.52 -19.34
N ASP A 852 -70.87 16.86 -19.29
CA ASP A 852 -70.45 17.61 -18.10
C ASP A 852 -71.57 17.87 -17.07
N THR A 853 -71.17 18.16 -15.83
CA THR A 853 -72.02 18.66 -14.74
C THR A 853 -71.52 20.01 -14.24
N LEU A 854 -72.28 21.09 -14.50
CA LEU A 854 -71.91 22.46 -14.17
C LEU A 854 -72.88 23.04 -13.12
N LEU A 855 -72.37 23.39 -11.94
CA LEU A 855 -73.12 23.95 -10.82
C LEU A 855 -72.61 25.36 -10.50
N ALA A 856 -73.19 26.39 -11.11
CA ALA A 856 -72.70 27.76 -10.96
C ALA A 856 -72.81 28.32 -9.53
N GLY A 857 -73.78 27.89 -8.73
CA GLY A 857 -73.89 28.33 -7.33
C GLY A 857 -74.65 29.65 -7.16
N SER A 858 -74.07 30.60 -6.42
CA SER A 858 -74.71 31.88 -6.09
C SER A 858 -73.90 33.08 -6.57
N GLY A 859 -74.49 33.86 -7.47
CA GLY A 859 -73.97 35.12 -7.95
C GLY A 859 -74.57 35.44 -9.31
N ALA A 860 -73.87 36.23 -10.12
CA ALA A 860 -74.19 36.52 -11.51
C ALA A 860 -73.28 35.73 -12.46
N ASP A 861 -73.62 34.47 -12.67
CA ASP A 861 -72.72 33.50 -13.29
C ASP A 861 -72.90 33.40 -14.82
N ALA A 862 -71.85 32.96 -15.52
CA ALA A 862 -71.84 32.62 -16.94
C ALA A 862 -71.45 31.14 -17.14
N VAL A 863 -72.32 30.35 -17.77
CA VAL A 863 -72.10 28.91 -17.97
C VAL A 863 -72.21 28.54 -19.44
N LEU A 864 -71.25 27.76 -19.95
CA LEU A 864 -71.24 27.20 -21.30
C LEU A 864 -70.74 25.75 -21.26
N GLY A 865 -71.62 24.78 -21.53
CA GLY A 865 -71.24 23.36 -21.52
C GLY A 865 -70.40 22.91 -22.73
N ASN A 866 -70.53 23.56 -23.90
CA ASN A 866 -69.84 23.21 -25.15
C ASN A 866 -70.31 21.89 -25.82
N LEU A 867 -69.43 20.92 -26.07
CA LEU A 867 -69.71 19.72 -26.87
C LEU A 867 -70.09 18.54 -25.95
N GLY A 868 -71.36 18.18 -25.88
CA GLY A 868 -71.79 17.03 -25.09
C GLY A 868 -73.26 17.10 -24.69
N ASP A 869 -73.72 16.14 -23.88
CA ASP A 869 -75.03 16.19 -23.23
C ASP A 869 -74.89 16.73 -21.78
N ASP A 870 -74.69 18.04 -21.65
CA ASP A 870 -74.37 18.70 -20.36
C ASP A 870 -75.55 18.89 -19.40
N TYR A 871 -75.29 18.82 -18.10
CA TYR A 871 -76.18 19.20 -17.01
C TYR A 871 -75.77 20.56 -16.41
N VAL A 872 -76.63 21.57 -16.56
CA VAL A 872 -76.43 22.95 -16.06
C VAL A 872 -77.57 23.39 -15.13
#